data_AF-A0A938DUE4-F1
#
_entry.id   AF-A0A938DUE4-F1
#
_cell.length_a   1.000
_cell.length_b   1.000
_cell.length_c   1.000
_cell.angle_alpha   90.00
_cell.angle_beta   90.00
_cell.angle_gamma   90.00
#
_symmetry.space_group_name_H-M   'P 1'
#
loop_
_entity.id
_entity.type
_entity.pdbx_description
1 polymer ?
#
loop_
_entity_poly.entity_id
_entity_poly.type
_entity_poly.pdbx_seq_one_letter_code
_entity_poly.pdbx_strand_id
1 'polypeptide(L)'
;MVDQIPDPPDVGPEQLTAEHLSRSKRGYDPVEVTSLLGRAADALRTWQERDRRLWERVTSLSADLDDALEVDEAKITAALGEETARIISVAREAGVSIREEASRTAAQVVEEADAAAEESRRTAQEELESARSEAKRLRTEVTLEAADLRREAEEFSEVTRNAAEARRSELLSAAESILAERTTEAEAAASAIRETAEVERNAALSESERIRSEAQTAAAEVIQSAIEEGRAMVAEAQEYREQLLRSLAARHQEANRRIDAARAERDRIVAAIRDVGSTLDVTVDDLSNSDDVFEPQPHVSVEEFITRAATELRPVPQIGGSPVDPGVADPTATPVSETDETAPETAPETEAETEDPSSSAVAELPVDGDITREEAVLDRRIIGLVDEVAPIVALPTAEAAPDGPSDDATVHDLFERVRAATEDTTAETGADPEDAADPEDSAPDDAPDSVLDRRDLLLDPIGEALARSLKRAVSDEQNEVLDQLRRARRQVPSLEALLGDVDDVSRYLGHLLGDLRSAARAGAEFWSIESAEDPHSDPAAAVEVAVDDDGSLYRQVEELLGHRRAHLARVLDEAAESGLDLSGVQSKVRGAYREWRSGQSEGAAGDLAAAGFAIGMEAAARPDARWCWVVDNGGLPCADAEDNALAGPVSVGNPFPTGDRLPPAHSGCRCILIPSPR
;
A
#
# COMPACT_ATOMS: atom_id res chain seq x y z
N MET A 1 -110.90 -66.73 -50.41
CA MET A 1 -111.78 -67.81 -50.87
C MET A 1 -111.02 -68.49 -52.00
N VAL A 2 -110.50 -69.70 -51.79
CA VAL A 2 -109.57 -70.32 -52.76
C VAL A 2 -110.38 -70.82 -53.96
N ASP A 3 -110.16 -70.15 -55.08
CA ASP A 3 -110.74 -70.40 -56.40
C ASP A 3 -110.13 -71.69 -56.98
N GLN A 4 -110.46 -72.83 -56.38
CA GLN A 4 -109.91 -74.13 -56.80
C GLN A 4 -110.56 -74.53 -58.12
N ILE A 5 -109.76 -74.56 -59.19
CA ILE A 5 -110.12 -75.15 -60.47
C ILE A 5 -110.33 -76.66 -60.25
N PRO A 6 -111.51 -77.24 -60.55
CA PRO A 6 -111.76 -78.67 -60.38
C PRO A 6 -110.71 -79.49 -61.11
N ASP A 7 -110.22 -80.57 -60.50
CA ASP A 7 -109.30 -81.50 -61.16
C ASP A 7 -109.95 -82.13 -62.41
N PRO A 8 -109.14 -82.45 -63.44
CA PRO A 8 -109.67 -83.11 -64.63
C PRO A 8 -110.32 -84.44 -64.22
N PRO A 9 -111.55 -84.74 -64.66
CA PRO A 9 -112.18 -86.02 -64.33
C PRO A 9 -111.38 -87.18 -64.95
N ASP A 10 -111.25 -88.28 -64.20
CA ASP A 10 -110.47 -89.45 -64.63
C ASP A 10 -111.01 -90.08 -65.91
N VAL A 11 -112.30 -89.89 -66.21
CA VAL A 11 -113.01 -90.50 -67.35
C VAL A 11 -112.76 -89.69 -68.63
N GLY A 12 -111.74 -90.10 -69.37
CA GLY A 12 -111.43 -89.57 -70.70
C GLY A 12 -112.29 -90.20 -71.81
N PRO A 13 -112.37 -89.55 -72.99
CA PRO A 13 -113.08 -90.10 -74.15
C PRO A 13 -112.55 -91.47 -74.55
N GLU A 14 -111.25 -91.72 -74.40
CA GLU A 14 -110.61 -93.03 -74.66
C GLU A 14 -111.08 -94.13 -73.70
N GLN A 15 -111.32 -93.79 -72.44
CA GLN A 15 -111.79 -94.74 -71.43
C GLN A 15 -113.26 -95.10 -71.63
N LEU A 16 -114.11 -94.13 -72.02
CA LEU A 16 -115.50 -94.38 -72.39
C LEU A 16 -115.62 -95.31 -73.61
N THR A 17 -114.68 -95.22 -74.56
CA THR A 17 -114.64 -96.13 -75.72
C THR A 17 -114.14 -97.54 -75.40
N ALA A 18 -113.34 -97.71 -74.34
CA ALA A 18 -112.75 -98.99 -73.96
C ALA A 18 -113.65 -99.84 -73.05
N GLU A 19 -114.78 -99.31 -72.58
CA GLU A 19 -115.59 -99.96 -71.56
C GLU A 19 -116.45 -101.10 -72.12
N HIS A 20 -116.27 -102.31 -71.58
CA HIS A 20 -116.99 -103.51 -72.00
C HIS A 20 -118.27 -103.70 -71.18
N LEU A 21 -119.42 -103.47 -71.82
CA LEU A 21 -120.74 -103.68 -71.22
C LEU A 21 -121.18 -105.15 -71.32
N SER A 22 -121.72 -105.69 -70.23
CA SER A 22 -122.26 -107.04 -70.18
C SER A 22 -123.59 -107.17 -70.94
N ARG A 23 -123.90 -108.38 -71.43
CA ARG A 23 -125.10 -108.65 -72.26
C ARG A 23 -126.20 -109.36 -71.47
N SER A 24 -127.42 -108.79 -71.48
CA SER A 24 -128.65 -109.40 -70.98
C SER A 24 -129.45 -110.09 -72.11
N LYS A 25 -130.49 -110.88 -71.76
CA LYS A 25 -131.34 -111.63 -72.72
C LYS A 25 -131.98 -110.77 -73.83
N ARG A 26 -131.91 -109.44 -73.75
CA ARG A 26 -132.46 -108.46 -74.70
C ARG A 26 -131.52 -107.26 -75.00
N GLY A 27 -130.20 -107.41 -74.89
CA GLY A 27 -129.24 -106.34 -75.25
C GLY A 27 -128.08 -106.19 -74.26
N TYR A 28 -127.52 -104.99 -74.11
CA TYR A 28 -126.58 -104.67 -73.02
C TYR A 28 -127.33 -104.48 -71.68
N ASP A 29 -126.63 -104.61 -70.55
CA ASP A 29 -127.22 -104.36 -69.23
C ASP A 29 -127.61 -102.87 -69.09
N PRO A 30 -128.91 -102.55 -68.92
CA PRO A 30 -129.36 -101.17 -68.79
C PRO A 30 -128.77 -100.45 -67.57
N VAL A 31 -128.40 -101.16 -66.50
CA VAL A 31 -127.78 -100.57 -65.31
C VAL A 31 -126.37 -100.11 -65.61
N GLU A 32 -125.58 -100.93 -66.31
CA GLU A 32 -124.20 -100.58 -66.69
C GLU A 32 -124.17 -99.43 -67.71
N VAL A 33 -125.07 -99.42 -68.69
CA VAL A 33 -125.18 -98.32 -69.67
C VAL A 33 -125.53 -97.00 -68.99
N THR A 34 -126.52 -97.02 -68.08
CA THR A 34 -126.95 -95.80 -67.39
C THR A 34 -125.86 -95.29 -66.43
N SER A 35 -125.12 -96.19 -65.78
CA SER A 35 -123.96 -95.85 -64.96
C SER A 35 -122.82 -95.24 -65.78
N LEU A 36 -122.53 -95.82 -66.95
CA LEU A 36 -121.53 -95.31 -67.89
C LEU A 36 -121.89 -93.92 -68.42
N LEU A 37 -123.12 -93.74 -68.90
CA LEU A 37 -123.62 -92.45 -69.37
C LEU A 37 -123.69 -91.42 -68.24
N GLY A 38 -124.01 -91.86 -67.01
CA GLY A 38 -123.94 -91.02 -65.81
C GLY A 38 -122.53 -90.52 -65.54
N ARG A 39 -121.54 -91.42 -65.50
CA ARG A 39 -120.12 -91.05 -65.36
C ARG A 39 -119.63 -90.14 -66.50
N ALA A 40 -120.04 -90.41 -67.74
CA ALA A 40 -119.69 -89.57 -68.88
C ALA A 40 -120.30 -88.16 -68.78
N ALA A 41 -121.58 -88.07 -68.36
CA ALA A 41 -122.26 -86.80 -68.17
C ALA A 41 -121.66 -85.99 -67.01
N ASP A 42 -121.28 -86.66 -65.92
CA ASP A 42 -120.60 -86.01 -64.79
C ASP A 42 -119.20 -85.54 -65.18
N ALA A 43 -118.44 -86.35 -65.94
CA ALA A 43 -117.15 -85.93 -66.49
C ALA A 43 -117.28 -84.71 -67.42
N LEU A 44 -118.29 -84.68 -68.30
CA LEU A 44 -118.54 -83.52 -69.17
C LEU A 44 -118.90 -82.26 -68.36
N ARG A 45 -119.71 -82.37 -67.30
CA ARG A 45 -120.02 -81.24 -66.42
C ARG A 45 -118.77 -80.73 -65.71
N THR A 46 -117.92 -81.63 -65.20
CA THR A 46 -116.66 -81.25 -64.56
C THR A 46 -115.72 -80.54 -65.54
N TRP A 47 -115.63 -81.03 -66.78
CA TRP A 47 -114.85 -80.36 -67.84
C TRP A 47 -115.39 -78.97 -68.17
N GLN A 48 -116.71 -78.81 -68.31
CA GLN A 48 -117.33 -77.50 -68.59
C GLN A 48 -117.14 -76.50 -67.43
N GLU A 49 -117.28 -76.96 -66.18
CA GLU A 49 -117.04 -76.13 -65.00
C GLU A 49 -115.56 -75.70 -64.91
N ARG A 50 -114.65 -76.64 -65.19
CA ARG A 50 -113.21 -76.35 -65.23
C ARG A 50 -112.87 -75.31 -66.30
N ASP A 51 -113.40 -75.47 -67.51
CA ASP A 51 -113.16 -74.53 -68.62
C ASP A 51 -113.68 -73.12 -68.29
N ARG A 52 -114.88 -73.03 -67.69
CA ARG A 52 -115.44 -71.76 -67.22
C ARG A 52 -114.55 -71.07 -66.18
N ARG A 53 -114.09 -71.79 -65.16
CA ARG A 53 -113.20 -71.22 -64.12
C ARG A 53 -111.84 -70.81 -64.68
N LEU A 54 -111.30 -71.58 -65.61
CA LEU A 54 -110.05 -71.21 -66.28
C LEU A 54 -110.22 -69.89 -67.05
N TRP A 55 -111.33 -69.71 -67.76
CA TRP A 55 -111.64 -68.45 -68.43
C TRP A 55 -111.82 -67.27 -67.48
N GLU A 56 -112.56 -67.45 -66.38
CA GLU A 56 -112.73 -66.42 -65.34
C GLU A 56 -111.38 -66.02 -64.74
N ARG A 57 -110.51 -66.99 -64.46
CA ARG A 57 -109.17 -66.73 -63.91
C ARG A 57 -108.25 -66.02 -64.90
N VAL A 58 -108.26 -66.43 -66.16
CA VAL A 58 -107.50 -65.74 -67.22
C VAL A 58 -107.96 -64.29 -67.34
N THR A 59 -109.26 -64.04 -67.26
CA THR A 59 -109.83 -62.68 -67.34
C THR A 59 -109.42 -61.82 -66.14
N SER A 60 -109.51 -62.36 -64.91
CA SER A 60 -109.08 -61.65 -63.69
C SER A 60 -107.60 -61.34 -63.72
N LEU A 61 -106.76 -62.31 -64.07
CA LEU A 61 -105.31 -62.09 -64.14
C LEU A 61 -104.93 -61.10 -65.24
N SER A 62 -105.67 -61.09 -66.36
CA SER A 62 -105.47 -60.08 -67.41
C SER A 62 -105.81 -58.68 -66.89
N ALA A 63 -106.90 -58.53 -66.12
CA ALA A 63 -107.27 -57.23 -65.54
C ALA A 63 -106.27 -56.74 -64.49
N ASP A 64 -105.80 -57.63 -63.60
CA ASP A 64 -104.76 -57.29 -62.61
C ASP A 64 -103.43 -56.91 -63.30
N LEU A 65 -103.12 -57.57 -64.43
CA LEU A 65 -101.94 -57.26 -65.24
C LEU A 65 -102.10 -55.90 -65.94
N ASP A 66 -103.28 -55.59 -66.49
CA ASP A 66 -103.56 -54.30 -67.12
C ASP A 66 -103.46 -53.16 -66.09
N ASP A 67 -103.99 -53.32 -64.86
CA ASP A 67 -103.88 -52.31 -63.78
C ASP A 67 -102.43 -52.13 -63.30
N ALA A 68 -101.65 -53.21 -63.22
CA ALA A 68 -100.22 -53.16 -62.91
C ALA A 68 -99.36 -52.61 -64.06
N LEU A 69 -99.86 -52.61 -65.30
CA LEU A 69 -99.22 -51.99 -66.47
C LEU A 69 -99.66 -50.53 -66.64
N GLU A 70 -100.81 -50.11 -66.11
CA GLU A 70 -101.25 -48.71 -65.95
C GLU A 70 -100.55 -47.98 -64.78
N VAL A 71 -99.23 -48.19 -64.68
CA VAL A 71 -98.36 -47.39 -63.83
C VAL A 71 -97.91 -46.17 -64.63
N ASP A 72 -98.65 -45.07 -64.46
CA ASP A 72 -98.28 -43.77 -65.02
C ASP A 72 -97.09 -43.16 -64.25
N GLU A 73 -96.26 -42.38 -64.94
CA GLU A 73 -95.07 -41.70 -64.39
C GLU A 73 -95.42 -40.85 -63.16
N ALA A 74 -96.63 -40.29 -63.13
CA ALA A 74 -97.18 -39.53 -62.01
C ALA A 74 -97.36 -40.37 -60.72
N LYS A 75 -97.72 -41.65 -60.82
CA LYS A 75 -97.90 -42.54 -59.64
C LYS A 75 -96.56 -42.93 -59.03
N ILE A 76 -95.54 -43.22 -59.87
CA ILE A 76 -94.19 -43.55 -59.41
C ILE A 76 -93.55 -42.35 -58.71
N THR A 77 -93.63 -41.16 -59.32
CA THR A 77 -93.04 -39.94 -58.76
C THR A 77 -93.67 -39.55 -57.42
N ALA A 78 -94.99 -39.72 -57.26
CA ALA A 78 -95.66 -39.48 -55.99
C ALA A 78 -95.25 -40.46 -54.87
N ALA A 79 -95.24 -41.77 -55.16
CA ALA A 79 -94.84 -42.79 -54.17
C ALA A 79 -93.36 -42.66 -53.78
N LEU A 80 -92.49 -42.36 -54.75
CA LEU A 80 -91.07 -42.06 -54.49
C LEU A 80 -90.92 -40.77 -53.68
N GLY A 81 -91.72 -39.75 -53.97
CA GLY A 81 -91.76 -38.49 -53.20
C GLY A 81 -92.19 -38.68 -51.74
N GLU A 82 -93.20 -39.51 -51.49
CA GLU A 82 -93.66 -39.84 -50.14
C GLU A 82 -92.62 -40.66 -49.36
N GLU A 83 -92.01 -41.66 -50.01
CA GLU A 83 -90.98 -42.49 -49.36
C GLU A 83 -89.70 -41.70 -49.09
N THR A 84 -89.26 -40.86 -50.03
CA THR A 84 -88.11 -39.97 -49.81
C THR A 84 -88.37 -38.94 -48.72
N ALA A 85 -89.59 -38.38 -48.63
CA ALA A 85 -89.98 -37.50 -47.53
C ALA A 85 -89.96 -38.22 -46.17
N ARG A 86 -90.44 -39.47 -46.10
CA ARG A 86 -90.35 -40.30 -44.89
C ARG A 86 -88.91 -40.56 -44.47
N ILE A 87 -88.05 -40.97 -45.40
CA ILE A 87 -86.63 -41.22 -45.12
C ILE A 87 -85.94 -39.93 -44.62
N ILE A 88 -86.20 -38.78 -45.24
CA ILE A 88 -85.65 -37.49 -44.80
C ILE A 88 -86.16 -37.13 -43.40
N SER A 89 -87.44 -37.39 -43.09
CA SER A 89 -88.01 -37.12 -41.77
C SER A 89 -87.34 -37.97 -40.69
N VAL A 90 -87.22 -39.28 -40.92
CA VAL A 90 -86.55 -40.20 -39.99
C VAL A 90 -85.07 -39.85 -39.83
N ALA A 91 -84.38 -39.49 -40.92
CA ALA A 91 -82.98 -39.06 -40.86
C ALA A 91 -82.82 -37.75 -40.08
N ARG A 92 -83.76 -36.79 -40.20
CA ARG A 92 -83.75 -35.55 -39.41
C ARG A 92 -84.00 -35.83 -37.93
N GLU A 93 -84.95 -36.69 -37.60
CA GLU A 93 -85.25 -37.09 -36.22
C GLU A 93 -84.05 -37.80 -35.57
N ALA A 94 -83.43 -38.76 -36.27
CA ALA A 94 -82.19 -39.39 -35.84
C ALA A 94 -81.06 -38.36 -35.66
N GLY A 95 -80.92 -37.39 -36.58
CA GLY A 95 -79.93 -36.31 -36.46
C GLY A 95 -80.19 -35.35 -35.29
N VAL A 96 -81.44 -35.16 -34.87
CA VAL A 96 -81.77 -34.41 -33.64
C VAL A 96 -81.39 -35.25 -32.42
N SER A 97 -81.79 -36.52 -32.36
CA SER A 97 -81.45 -37.43 -31.25
C SER A 97 -79.94 -37.56 -31.05
N ILE A 98 -79.16 -37.73 -32.12
CA ILE A 98 -77.69 -37.81 -32.05
C ILE A 98 -77.11 -36.51 -31.50
N ARG A 99 -77.63 -35.34 -31.92
CA ARG A 99 -77.15 -34.05 -31.42
C ARG A 99 -77.48 -33.82 -29.95
N GLU A 100 -78.68 -34.20 -29.51
CA GLU A 100 -79.08 -34.09 -28.10
C GLU A 100 -78.27 -35.04 -27.21
N GLU A 101 -78.03 -36.27 -27.67
CA GLU A 101 -77.16 -37.22 -26.97
C GLU A 101 -75.71 -36.74 -26.92
N ALA A 102 -75.14 -36.32 -28.05
CA ALA A 102 -73.80 -35.74 -28.10
C ALA A 102 -73.68 -34.50 -27.21
N SER A 103 -74.70 -33.63 -27.17
CA SER A 103 -74.72 -32.46 -26.30
C SER A 103 -74.78 -32.83 -24.81
N ARG A 104 -75.55 -33.86 -24.44
CA ARG A 104 -75.60 -34.36 -23.06
C ARG A 104 -74.26 -34.97 -22.64
N THR A 105 -73.68 -35.81 -23.50
CA THR A 105 -72.36 -36.40 -23.24
C THR A 105 -71.28 -35.31 -23.16
N ALA A 106 -71.31 -34.30 -24.03
CA ALA A 106 -70.38 -33.18 -23.96
C ALA A 106 -70.55 -32.38 -22.66
N ALA A 107 -71.78 -32.09 -22.24
CA ALA A 107 -72.04 -31.41 -20.97
C ALA A 107 -71.54 -32.22 -19.77
N GLN A 108 -71.76 -33.54 -19.77
CA GLN A 108 -71.27 -34.42 -18.71
C GLN A 108 -69.74 -34.45 -18.66
N VAL A 109 -69.06 -34.55 -19.79
CA VAL A 109 -67.59 -34.54 -19.84
C VAL A 109 -67.03 -33.21 -19.33
N VAL A 110 -67.68 -32.08 -19.64
CA VAL A 110 -67.29 -30.77 -19.12
C VAL A 110 -67.48 -30.71 -17.60
N GLU A 111 -68.61 -31.17 -17.07
CA GLU A 111 -68.86 -31.19 -15.63
C GLU A 111 -67.87 -32.09 -14.87
N GLU A 112 -67.57 -33.27 -15.41
CA GLU A 112 -66.55 -34.18 -14.85
C GLU A 112 -65.15 -33.56 -14.91
N ALA A 113 -64.81 -32.87 -16.00
CA ALA A 113 -63.54 -32.17 -16.14
C ALA A 113 -63.42 -30.99 -15.16
N ASP A 114 -64.48 -30.21 -14.97
CA ASP A 114 -64.51 -29.10 -14.02
C ASP A 114 -64.41 -29.59 -12.57
N ALA A 115 -65.09 -30.69 -12.23
CA ALA A 115 -64.98 -31.32 -10.92
C ALA A 115 -63.55 -31.83 -10.65
N ALA A 116 -62.94 -32.52 -11.62
CA ALA A 116 -61.55 -32.97 -11.52
C ALA A 116 -60.56 -31.80 -11.41
N ALA A 117 -60.82 -30.69 -12.12
CA ALA A 117 -60.00 -29.49 -12.04
C ALA A 117 -60.13 -28.78 -10.68
N GLU A 118 -61.32 -28.70 -10.09
CA GLU A 118 -61.53 -28.16 -8.74
C GLU A 118 -60.84 -29.03 -7.68
N GLU A 119 -60.97 -30.36 -7.78
CA GLU A 119 -60.28 -31.27 -6.87
C GLU A 119 -58.75 -31.12 -6.95
N SER A 120 -58.21 -31.08 -8.17
CA SER A 120 -56.77 -30.86 -8.40
C SER A 120 -56.30 -29.49 -7.87
N ARG A 121 -57.12 -28.44 -7.98
CA ARG A 121 -56.81 -27.13 -7.41
C ARG A 121 -56.82 -27.15 -5.88
N ARG A 122 -57.78 -27.84 -5.27
CA ARG A 122 -57.85 -27.99 -3.81
C ARG A 122 -56.63 -28.72 -3.26
N THR A 123 -56.24 -29.85 -3.87
CA THR A 123 -55.04 -30.60 -3.43
C THR A 123 -53.79 -29.76 -3.60
N ALA A 124 -53.63 -29.05 -4.72
CA ALA A 124 -52.50 -28.16 -4.93
C ALA A 124 -52.46 -26.99 -3.92
N GLN A 125 -53.61 -26.47 -3.51
CA GLN A 125 -53.69 -25.43 -2.48
C GLN A 125 -53.29 -25.95 -1.10
N GLU A 126 -53.75 -27.15 -0.73
CA GLU A 126 -53.39 -27.81 0.54
C GLU A 126 -51.88 -28.11 0.61
N GLU A 127 -51.29 -28.62 -0.47
CA GLU A 127 -49.84 -28.84 -0.57
C GLU A 127 -49.05 -27.53 -0.45
N LEU A 128 -49.52 -26.47 -1.11
CA LEU A 128 -48.87 -25.16 -1.08
C LEU A 128 -48.97 -24.51 0.31
N GLU A 129 -50.09 -24.65 1.01
CA GLU A 129 -50.24 -24.17 2.39
C GLU A 129 -49.33 -24.95 3.35
N SER A 130 -49.28 -26.28 3.21
CA SER A 130 -48.35 -27.13 3.95
C SER A 130 -46.90 -26.71 3.74
N ALA A 131 -46.47 -26.57 2.49
CA ALA A 131 -45.12 -26.12 2.13
C ALA A 131 -44.80 -24.72 2.67
N ARG A 132 -45.76 -23.79 2.64
CA ARG A 132 -45.59 -22.45 3.25
C ARG A 132 -45.42 -22.51 4.75
N SER A 133 -46.18 -23.35 5.44
CA SER A 133 -46.09 -23.52 6.90
C SER A 133 -44.74 -24.10 7.32
N GLU A 134 -44.27 -25.10 6.57
CA GLU A 134 -42.96 -25.72 6.79
C GLU A 134 -41.82 -24.74 6.50
N ALA A 135 -41.88 -24.02 5.38
CA ALA A 135 -40.90 -22.98 5.05
C ALA A 135 -40.86 -21.88 6.12
N LYS A 136 -42.01 -21.49 6.68
CA LYS A 136 -42.06 -20.52 7.79
C LYS A 136 -41.37 -21.07 9.05
N ARG A 137 -41.62 -22.33 9.41
CA ARG A 137 -40.99 -22.98 10.57
C ARG A 137 -39.47 -23.05 10.42
N LEU A 138 -38.99 -23.51 9.26
CA LEU A 138 -37.56 -23.59 8.98
C LEU A 138 -36.90 -22.21 9.00
N ARG A 139 -37.55 -21.18 8.45
CA ARG A 139 -37.05 -19.81 8.56
C ARG A 139 -36.96 -19.34 10.00
N THR A 140 -37.97 -19.59 10.83
CA THR A 140 -37.91 -19.20 12.25
C THR A 140 -36.81 -19.92 13.01
N GLU A 141 -36.60 -21.21 12.73
CA GLU A 141 -35.54 -22.01 13.33
C GLU A 141 -34.15 -21.46 12.95
N VAL A 142 -33.90 -21.26 11.65
CA VAL A 142 -32.64 -20.67 11.16
C VAL A 142 -32.41 -19.27 11.72
N THR A 143 -33.46 -18.44 11.87
CA THR A 143 -33.29 -17.10 12.46
C THR A 143 -32.93 -17.13 13.94
N LEU A 144 -33.42 -18.13 14.69
CA LEU A 144 -33.09 -18.30 16.10
C LEU A 144 -31.66 -18.83 16.24
N GLU A 145 -31.28 -19.85 15.47
CA GLU A 145 -29.90 -20.36 15.44
C GLU A 145 -28.90 -19.26 15.06
N ALA A 146 -29.24 -18.43 14.06
CA ALA A 146 -28.41 -17.30 13.66
C ALA A 146 -28.36 -16.17 14.71
N ALA A 147 -29.36 -16.07 15.60
CA ALA A 147 -29.33 -15.12 16.71
C ALA A 147 -28.46 -15.66 17.86
N ASP A 148 -28.54 -16.95 18.15
CA ASP A 148 -27.71 -17.61 19.16
C ASP A 148 -26.22 -17.58 18.77
N LEU A 149 -25.89 -17.90 17.51
CA LEU A 149 -24.52 -17.80 17.01
C LEU A 149 -23.97 -16.37 17.08
N ARG A 150 -24.81 -15.36 16.81
CA ARG A 150 -24.42 -13.94 16.95
C ARG A 150 -24.13 -13.57 18.39
N ARG A 151 -24.98 -13.99 19.34
CA ARG A 151 -24.75 -13.76 20.77
C ARG A 151 -23.45 -14.43 21.24
N GLU A 152 -23.20 -15.67 20.83
CA GLU A 152 -21.95 -16.37 21.18
C GLU A 152 -20.71 -15.68 20.59
N ALA A 153 -20.81 -15.19 19.35
CA ALA A 153 -19.74 -14.43 18.72
C ALA A 153 -19.49 -13.08 19.42
N GLU A 154 -20.54 -12.38 19.84
CA GLU A 154 -20.45 -11.14 20.62
C GLU A 154 -19.79 -11.37 21.99
N GLU A 155 -20.20 -12.41 22.72
CA GLU A 155 -19.61 -12.79 24.00
C GLU A 155 -18.11 -13.15 23.83
N PHE A 156 -17.76 -13.90 22.77
CA PHE A 156 -16.37 -14.24 22.47
C PHE A 156 -15.53 -13.00 22.10
N SER A 157 -16.11 -12.08 21.31
CA SER A 157 -15.47 -10.82 20.93
C SER A 157 -15.22 -9.95 22.16
N GLU A 158 -16.18 -9.84 23.08
CA GLU A 158 -16.05 -9.08 24.31
C GLU A 158 -14.96 -9.64 25.22
N VAL A 159 -14.90 -10.96 25.40
CA VAL A 159 -13.84 -11.62 26.17
C VAL A 159 -12.46 -11.35 25.55
N THR A 160 -12.36 -11.44 24.22
CA THR A 160 -11.10 -11.18 23.50
C THR A 160 -10.66 -9.73 23.64
N ARG A 161 -11.58 -8.77 23.48
CA ARG A 161 -11.31 -7.35 23.64
C ARG A 161 -10.85 -7.03 25.06
N ASN A 162 -11.54 -7.55 26.07
CA ASN A 162 -11.17 -7.32 27.47
C ASN A 162 -9.79 -7.91 27.80
N ALA A 163 -9.46 -9.09 27.24
CA ALA A 163 -8.13 -9.68 27.40
C ALA A 163 -7.03 -8.86 26.69
N ALA A 164 -7.29 -8.33 25.50
CA ALA A 164 -6.37 -7.46 24.78
C ALA A 164 -6.15 -6.13 25.52
N GLU A 165 -7.22 -5.52 26.06
CA GLU A 165 -7.15 -4.30 26.85
C GLU A 165 -6.35 -4.49 28.15
N ALA A 166 -6.54 -5.62 28.84
CA ALA A 166 -5.75 -5.98 30.02
C ALA A 166 -4.26 -6.11 29.68
N ARG A 167 -3.90 -6.86 28.62
CA ARG A 167 -2.51 -6.99 28.16
C ARG A 167 -1.90 -5.65 27.78
N ARG A 168 -2.66 -4.78 27.10
CA ARG A 168 -2.21 -3.42 26.76
C ARG A 168 -1.89 -2.63 28.03
N SER A 169 -2.76 -2.68 29.04
CA SER A 169 -2.54 -1.98 30.31
C SER A 169 -1.29 -2.51 31.03
N GLU A 170 -1.08 -3.83 31.03
CA GLU A 170 0.12 -4.45 31.61
C GLU A 170 1.41 -4.00 30.89
N LEU A 171 1.40 -3.99 29.55
CA LEU A 171 2.54 -3.53 28.75
C LEU A 171 2.85 -2.05 28.96
N LEU A 172 1.82 -1.20 29.04
CA LEU A 172 2.01 0.23 29.32
C LEU A 172 2.61 0.45 30.71
N SER A 173 2.10 -0.22 31.73
CA SER A 173 2.65 -0.14 33.09
C SER A 173 4.10 -0.64 33.16
N ALA A 174 4.43 -1.73 32.44
CA ALA A 174 5.80 -2.22 32.35
C ALA A 174 6.72 -1.22 31.63
N ALA A 175 6.27 -0.62 30.53
CA ALA A 175 7.02 0.39 29.80
C ALA A 175 7.26 1.65 30.64
N GLU A 176 6.25 2.13 31.37
CA GLU A 176 6.36 3.25 32.30
C GLU A 176 7.39 2.96 33.41
N SER A 177 7.37 1.75 33.98
CA SER A 177 8.34 1.34 35.00
C SER A 177 9.77 1.32 34.46
N ILE A 178 9.98 0.77 33.26
CA ILE A 178 11.31 0.72 32.62
C ILE A 178 11.79 2.15 32.32
N LEU A 179 10.91 3.01 31.81
CA LEU A 179 11.26 4.40 31.52
C LEU A 179 11.62 5.15 32.79
N ALA A 180 10.85 5.00 33.88
CA ALA A 180 11.16 5.59 35.17
C ALA A 180 12.54 5.13 35.67
N GLU A 181 12.83 3.82 35.65
CA GLU A 181 14.13 3.28 36.04
C GLU A 181 15.28 3.90 35.21
N ARG A 182 15.18 3.87 33.87
CA ARG A 182 16.21 4.43 32.98
C ARG A 182 16.39 5.93 33.15
N THR A 183 15.31 6.68 33.40
CA THR A 183 15.41 8.12 33.69
C THR A 183 16.17 8.37 34.98
N THR A 184 15.88 7.63 36.05
CA THR A 184 16.60 7.78 37.33
C THR A 184 18.08 7.39 37.21
N GLU A 185 18.40 6.32 36.48
CA GLU A 185 19.79 5.94 36.20
C GLU A 185 20.53 7.03 35.40
N ALA A 186 19.88 7.59 34.37
CA ALA A 186 20.46 8.65 33.54
C ALA A 186 20.68 9.94 34.34
N GLU A 187 19.74 10.33 35.21
CA GLU A 187 19.89 11.48 36.09
C GLU A 187 21.02 11.28 37.10
N ALA A 188 21.14 10.09 37.68
CA ALA A 188 22.24 9.74 38.58
C ALA A 188 23.60 9.80 37.87
N ALA A 189 23.71 9.24 36.65
CA ALA A 189 24.92 9.32 35.83
C ALA A 189 25.27 10.77 35.47
N ALA A 190 24.29 11.57 35.06
CA ALA A 190 24.50 12.99 34.76
C ALA A 190 24.95 13.78 36.00
N SER A 191 24.41 13.46 37.19
CA SER A 191 24.85 14.05 38.45
C SER A 191 26.29 13.71 38.78
N ALA A 192 26.69 12.45 38.62
CA ALA A 192 28.08 12.01 38.87
C ALA A 192 29.09 12.69 37.93
N ILE A 193 28.72 12.88 36.65
CA ILE A 193 29.57 13.60 35.68
C ILE A 193 29.73 15.06 36.11
N ARG A 194 28.64 15.74 36.52
CA ARG A 194 28.70 17.13 37.00
C ARG A 194 29.57 17.27 38.25
N GLU A 195 29.41 16.38 39.22
CA GLU A 195 30.22 16.39 40.44
C GLU A 195 31.71 16.19 40.13
N THR A 196 32.03 15.25 39.24
CA THR A 196 33.42 15.00 38.79
C THR A 196 34.00 16.23 38.10
N ALA A 197 33.24 16.85 37.18
CA ALA A 197 33.67 18.06 36.49
C ALA A 197 33.86 19.26 37.44
N GLU A 198 33.03 19.38 38.49
CA GLU A 198 33.20 20.40 39.52
C GLU A 198 34.46 20.19 40.35
N VAL A 199 34.79 18.94 40.71
CA VAL A 199 36.03 18.58 41.40
C VAL A 199 37.24 18.94 40.54
N GLU A 200 37.25 18.56 39.26
CA GLU A 200 38.34 18.89 38.32
C GLU A 200 38.49 20.40 38.14
N ARG A 201 37.37 21.13 38.00
CA ARG A 201 37.37 22.61 37.91
C ARG A 201 37.98 23.24 39.16
N ASN A 202 37.58 22.80 40.35
CA ASN A 202 38.10 23.32 41.61
C ASN A 202 39.59 23.02 41.76
N ALA A 203 40.03 21.81 41.38
CA ALA A 203 41.45 21.45 41.37
C ALA A 203 42.25 22.36 40.42
N ALA A 204 41.76 22.60 39.20
CA ALA A 204 42.39 23.49 38.23
C ALA A 204 42.49 24.94 38.72
N LEU A 205 41.45 25.45 39.39
CA LEU A 205 41.48 26.78 40.01
C LEU A 205 42.53 26.88 41.13
N SER A 206 42.57 25.89 42.02
CA SER A 206 43.54 25.86 43.12
C SER A 206 45.00 25.78 42.61
N GLU A 207 45.22 25.01 41.54
CA GLU A 207 46.53 24.92 40.89
C GLU A 207 46.91 26.24 40.20
N SER A 208 45.96 26.89 39.53
CA SER A 208 46.17 28.22 38.94
C SER A 208 46.51 29.27 40.00
N GLU A 209 45.86 29.23 41.16
CA GLU A 209 46.18 30.10 42.29
C GLU A 209 47.59 29.82 42.83
N ARG A 210 47.97 28.55 42.94
CA ARG A 210 49.32 28.14 43.36
C ARG A 210 50.39 28.66 42.40
N ILE A 211 50.22 28.44 41.08
CA ILE A 211 51.13 28.95 40.05
C ILE A 211 51.24 30.47 40.13
N ARG A 212 50.12 31.19 40.31
CA ARG A 212 50.12 32.65 40.43
C ARG A 212 50.88 33.11 41.68
N SER A 213 50.68 32.46 42.82
CA SER A 213 51.39 32.77 44.06
C SER A 213 52.90 32.53 43.93
N GLU A 214 53.30 31.42 43.32
CA GLU A 214 54.71 31.11 43.06
C GLU A 214 55.35 32.11 42.10
N ALA A 215 54.67 32.46 41.01
CA ALA A 215 55.13 33.48 40.07
C ALA A 215 55.26 34.86 40.74
N GLN A 216 54.33 35.24 41.62
CA GLN A 216 54.42 36.49 42.38
C GLN A 216 55.62 36.50 43.35
N THR A 217 55.87 35.37 44.01
CA THR A 217 57.00 35.25 44.94
C THR A 217 58.32 35.32 44.19
N ALA A 218 58.47 34.57 43.09
CA ALA A 218 59.65 34.61 42.23
C ALA A 218 59.88 36.00 41.62
N ALA A 219 58.81 36.69 41.20
CA ALA A 219 58.91 38.07 40.71
C ALA A 219 59.40 39.03 41.81
N ALA A 220 58.90 38.89 43.04
CA ALA A 220 59.36 39.69 44.17
C ALA A 220 60.83 39.44 44.50
N GLU A 221 61.29 38.18 44.45
CA GLU A 221 62.70 37.83 44.63
C GLU A 221 63.61 38.47 43.55
N VAL A 222 63.19 38.43 42.28
CA VAL A 222 63.94 39.07 41.18
C VAL A 222 64.00 40.58 41.37
N ILE A 223 62.89 41.23 41.72
CA ILE A 223 62.85 42.67 42.00
C ILE A 223 63.78 43.01 43.17
N GLN A 224 63.75 42.23 44.25
CA GLN A 224 64.60 42.45 45.41
C GLN A 224 66.08 42.29 45.07
N SER A 225 66.45 41.25 44.32
CA SER A 225 67.82 41.07 43.81
C SER A 225 68.26 42.26 42.97
N ALA A 226 67.40 42.76 42.07
CA ALA A 226 67.70 43.93 41.25
C ALA A 226 67.87 45.21 42.09
N ILE A 227 67.09 45.38 43.16
CA ILE A 227 67.24 46.50 44.11
C ILE A 227 68.57 46.39 44.86
N GLU A 228 68.94 45.18 45.31
CA GLU A 228 70.20 44.93 46.02
C GLU A 228 71.42 45.16 45.11
N GLU A 229 71.38 44.66 43.88
CA GLU A 229 72.37 44.97 42.83
C GLU A 229 72.45 46.46 42.54
N GLY A 230 71.30 47.14 42.42
CA GLY A 230 71.22 48.59 42.27
C GLY A 230 71.90 49.34 43.42
N ARG A 231 71.65 48.92 44.67
CA ARG A 231 72.30 49.48 45.87
C ARG A 231 73.80 49.20 45.88
N ALA A 232 74.23 48.00 45.51
CA ALA A 232 75.64 47.65 45.43
C ALA A 232 76.36 48.52 44.38
N MET A 233 75.78 48.68 43.18
CA MET A 233 76.32 49.56 42.14
C MET A 233 76.42 51.02 42.62
N VAL A 234 75.43 51.52 43.34
CA VAL A 234 75.48 52.88 43.91
C VAL A 234 76.58 53.00 44.96
N ALA A 235 76.75 52.00 45.83
CA ALA A 235 77.82 51.99 46.82
C ALA A 235 79.21 51.95 46.16
N GLU A 236 79.40 51.13 45.14
CA GLU A 236 80.62 51.09 44.33
C GLU A 236 80.90 52.43 43.65
N ALA A 237 79.88 53.07 43.07
CA ALA A 237 80.00 54.38 42.45
C ALA A 237 80.36 55.49 43.47
N GLN A 238 79.80 55.42 44.69
CA GLN A 238 80.17 56.31 45.78
C GLN A 238 81.61 56.09 46.23
N GLU A 239 82.05 54.85 46.38
CA GLU A 239 83.44 54.53 46.72
C GLU A 239 84.41 55.01 45.64
N TYR A 240 84.09 54.78 44.37
CA TYR A 240 84.86 55.29 43.24
C TYR A 240 84.92 56.82 43.24
N ARG A 241 83.80 57.49 43.50
CA ARG A 241 83.74 58.96 43.64
C ARG A 241 84.61 59.44 44.80
N GLU A 242 84.56 58.80 45.96
CA GLU A 242 85.40 59.17 47.10
C GLU A 242 86.89 58.96 46.79
N GLN A 243 87.25 57.85 46.14
CA GLN A 243 88.61 57.60 45.69
C GLN A 243 89.09 58.69 44.71
N LEU A 244 88.25 59.07 43.75
CA LEU A 244 88.52 60.17 42.83
C LEU A 244 88.70 61.50 43.58
N LEU A 245 87.80 61.84 44.50
CA LEU A 245 87.90 63.06 45.32
C LEU A 245 89.17 63.06 46.18
N ARG A 246 89.54 61.93 46.78
CA ARG A 246 90.81 61.77 47.52
C ARG A 246 92.03 61.96 46.61
N SER A 247 92.01 61.37 45.41
CA SER A 247 93.09 61.53 44.43
C SER A 247 93.22 62.98 43.94
N LEU A 248 92.09 63.67 43.78
CA LEU A 248 92.04 65.07 43.35
C LEU A 248 92.50 66.01 44.48
N ALA A 249 92.10 65.74 45.73
CA ALA A 249 92.59 66.46 46.90
C ALA A 249 94.11 66.27 47.09
N ALA A 250 94.63 65.06 46.88
CA ALA A 250 96.07 64.79 46.93
C ALA A 250 96.84 65.55 45.83
N ARG A 251 96.31 65.58 44.59
CA ARG A 251 96.88 66.38 43.49
C ARG A 251 96.83 67.87 43.78
N HIS A 252 95.76 68.37 44.39
CA HIS A 252 95.63 69.78 44.79
C HIS A 252 96.62 70.15 45.89
N GLN A 253 96.82 69.28 46.89
CA GLN A 253 97.84 69.47 47.92
C GLN A 253 99.26 69.45 47.35
N GLU A 254 99.54 68.54 46.42
CA GLU A 254 100.84 68.47 45.73
C GLU A 254 101.07 69.72 44.86
N ALA A 255 100.04 70.19 44.14
CA ALA A 255 100.10 71.44 43.38
C ALA A 255 100.38 72.64 44.31
N ASN A 256 99.72 72.72 45.47
CA ASN A 256 99.96 73.78 46.44
C ASN A 256 101.38 73.71 47.05
N ARG A 257 101.90 72.52 47.35
CA ARG A 257 103.30 72.37 47.79
C ARG A 257 104.29 72.89 46.75
N ARG A 258 104.03 72.65 45.46
CA ARG A 258 104.86 73.20 44.37
C ARG A 258 104.74 74.72 44.27
N ILE A 259 103.55 75.29 44.46
CA ILE A 259 103.35 76.75 44.52
C ILE A 259 104.10 77.35 45.71
N ASP A 260 104.04 76.74 46.88
CA ASP A 260 104.73 77.22 48.07
C ASP A 260 106.25 77.06 47.95
N ALA A 261 106.75 75.99 47.33
CA ALA A 261 108.15 75.85 46.98
C ALA A 261 108.62 76.93 46.00
N ALA A 262 107.82 77.24 44.97
CA ALA A 262 108.11 78.33 44.03
C ALA A 262 108.09 79.71 44.69
N ARG A 263 107.18 79.93 45.66
CA ARG A 263 107.16 81.16 46.48
C ARG A 263 108.39 81.25 47.37
N ALA A 264 108.82 80.15 47.99
CA ALA A 264 110.04 80.12 48.79
C ALA A 264 111.31 80.34 47.93
N GLU A 265 111.36 79.79 46.71
CA GLU A 265 112.42 80.05 45.72
C GLU A 265 112.46 81.53 45.33
N ARG A 266 111.29 82.10 45.01
CA ARG A 266 111.13 83.54 44.75
C ARG A 266 111.59 84.37 45.93
N ASP A 267 111.23 84.00 47.16
CA ASP A 267 111.60 84.75 48.36
C ASP A 267 113.12 84.64 48.62
N ARG A 268 113.75 83.51 48.30
CA ARG A 268 115.23 83.39 48.26
C ARG A 268 115.85 84.29 47.19
N ILE A 269 115.26 84.37 46.00
CA ILE A 269 115.72 85.27 44.92
C ILE A 269 115.58 86.73 45.35
N VAL A 270 114.46 87.12 45.97
CA VAL A 270 114.25 88.47 46.50
C VAL A 270 115.26 88.79 47.61
N ALA A 271 115.56 87.84 48.50
CA ALA A 271 116.59 88.00 49.51
C ALA A 271 117.99 88.15 48.89
N ALA A 272 118.33 87.35 47.88
CA ALA A 272 119.59 87.47 47.15
C ALA A 272 119.72 88.80 46.40
N ILE A 273 118.64 89.30 45.79
CA ILE A 273 118.62 90.64 45.17
C ILE A 273 118.82 91.74 46.21
N ARG A 274 118.25 91.59 47.41
CA ARG A 274 118.44 92.56 48.50
C ARG A 274 119.88 92.54 49.03
N ASP A 275 120.50 91.36 49.10
CA ASP A 275 121.89 91.17 49.50
C ASP A 275 122.88 91.77 48.48
N VAL A 276 122.62 91.57 47.18
CA VAL A 276 123.33 92.23 46.06
C VAL A 276 123.13 93.75 46.10
N GLY A 277 121.93 94.22 46.45
CA GLY A 277 121.66 95.65 46.67
C GLY A 277 122.53 96.26 47.77
N SER A 278 122.68 95.56 48.90
CA SER A 278 123.55 96.03 49.99
C SER A 278 125.05 95.95 49.67
N THR A 279 125.48 95.08 48.76
CA THR A 279 126.87 95.06 48.26
C THR A 279 127.12 96.11 47.17
N LEU A 280 126.09 96.53 46.43
CA LEU A 280 126.16 97.64 45.49
C LEU A 280 126.27 98.99 46.23
N ASP A 281 125.52 99.19 47.31
CA ASP A 281 125.61 100.42 48.12
C ASP A 281 127.02 100.61 48.70
N VAL A 282 127.70 99.52 49.07
CA VAL A 282 129.09 99.55 49.58
C VAL A 282 130.12 99.85 48.47
N THR A 283 129.84 99.48 47.22
CA THR A 283 130.76 99.77 46.08
C THR A 283 130.52 101.14 45.45
N VAL A 284 129.32 101.71 45.60
CA VAL A 284 129.00 103.09 45.21
C VAL A 284 129.63 104.11 46.17
N ASP A 285 129.77 103.77 47.45
CA ASP A 285 130.48 104.60 48.43
C ASP A 285 132.02 104.63 48.17
N ASP A 286 132.61 103.49 47.77
CA ASP A 286 134.05 103.37 47.48
C ASP A 286 134.50 103.95 46.12
N LEU A 287 133.59 104.07 45.14
CA LEU A 287 133.87 104.68 43.83
C LEU A 287 133.75 106.21 43.81
N SER A 288 133.38 106.84 44.93
CA SER A 288 133.24 108.29 45.05
C SER A 288 134.58 109.02 45.24
N ASN A 289 135.71 108.31 45.38
CA ASN A 289 137.02 108.90 45.73
C ASN A 289 138.21 108.37 44.91
N SER A 290 138.11 108.27 43.58
CA SER A 290 139.28 108.54 42.69
C SER A 290 138.91 108.69 41.21
N ASP A 291 139.29 109.84 40.65
CA ASP A 291 139.26 110.22 39.24
C ASP A 291 140.34 109.47 38.43
N ASP A 292 139.97 108.87 37.28
CA ASP A 292 140.51 109.18 35.93
C ASP A 292 140.08 108.16 34.84
N VAL A 293 139.37 108.68 33.82
CA VAL A 293 139.44 108.46 32.34
C VAL A 293 139.79 107.05 31.76
N PHE A 294 138.91 106.44 30.94
CA PHE A 294 139.12 106.08 29.49
C PHE A 294 137.96 105.28 28.82
N GLU A 295 137.42 105.87 27.73
CA GLU A 295 136.84 105.41 26.43
C GLU A 295 135.96 104.13 26.18
N PRO A 296 135.10 104.16 25.12
CA PRO A 296 133.97 103.24 24.89
C PRO A 296 134.18 102.22 23.73
N GLN A 297 133.15 101.40 23.46
CA GLN A 297 132.76 100.59 22.24
C GLN A 297 132.54 99.08 22.53
N PRO A 298 131.79 98.29 21.72
CA PRO A 298 130.50 98.55 21.08
C PRO A 298 129.44 97.42 21.29
N HIS A 299 128.19 97.80 21.02
CA HIS A 299 126.95 97.08 20.73
C HIS A 299 127.05 95.69 20.08
N VAL A 300 126.27 94.72 20.58
CA VAL A 300 125.80 93.55 19.84
C VAL A 300 124.28 93.36 20.03
N SER A 301 123.64 93.07 18.90
CA SER A 301 122.21 93.11 18.55
C SER A 301 121.33 92.09 19.28
N VAL A 302 120.09 92.52 19.56
CA VAL A 302 118.98 91.80 20.23
C VAL A 302 118.31 90.75 19.31
N GLU A 303 118.73 90.63 18.06
CA GLU A 303 118.02 89.80 17.06
C GLU A 303 118.45 88.32 17.04
N GLU A 304 119.60 87.96 17.61
CA GLU A 304 120.08 86.56 17.63
C GLU A 304 119.56 85.74 18.82
N PHE A 305 119.00 86.40 19.86
CA PHE A 305 118.43 85.70 21.01
C PHE A 305 117.05 85.09 20.72
N ILE A 306 116.29 85.66 19.79
CA ILE A 306 114.95 85.18 19.42
C ILE A 306 115.02 83.87 18.62
N THR A 307 116.08 83.68 17.83
CA THR A 307 116.31 82.42 17.10
C THR A 307 116.63 81.26 18.03
N ARG A 308 117.09 81.54 19.26
CA ARG A 308 117.36 80.54 20.31
C ARG A 308 116.10 80.07 21.05
N ALA A 309 114.98 80.79 20.94
CA ALA A 309 113.72 80.45 21.62
C ALA A 309 112.69 79.71 20.74
N ALA A 310 112.89 79.67 19.42
CA ALA A 310 111.94 79.06 18.47
C ALA A 310 112.23 77.59 18.11
N THR A 311 113.24 76.96 18.72
CA THR A 311 113.61 75.56 18.46
C THR A 311 113.42 74.67 19.69
N GLU A 312 112.35 74.94 20.45
CA GLU A 312 111.84 74.02 21.45
C GLU A 312 111.30 72.76 20.76
N LEU A 313 111.89 71.65 21.19
CA LEU A 313 111.66 70.30 20.72
C LEU A 313 110.24 69.81 21.03
N ARG A 314 109.49 69.56 19.95
CA ARG A 314 108.81 68.29 19.60
C ARG A 314 107.48 67.92 20.31
N PRO A 315 106.66 67.01 19.71
CA PRO A 315 105.35 67.39 19.17
C PRO A 315 104.17 66.65 19.81
N VAL A 316 102.97 67.24 19.70
CA VAL A 316 101.69 66.59 20.06
C VAL A 316 101.33 65.54 18.99
N PRO A 317 100.96 64.29 19.34
CA PRO A 317 100.50 63.32 18.36
C PRO A 317 99.15 63.74 17.77
N GLN A 318 99.05 63.59 16.45
CA GLN A 318 97.84 63.77 15.65
C GLN A 318 96.78 62.73 16.06
N ILE A 319 95.63 63.19 16.55
CA ILE A 319 94.39 62.40 16.52
C ILE A 319 93.88 62.50 15.09
N GLY A 320 94.04 61.42 14.33
CA GLY A 320 93.46 61.28 13.01
C GLY A 320 91.94 61.40 13.09
N GLY A 321 91.42 62.44 12.44
CA GLY A 321 90.02 62.53 12.08
C GLY A 321 89.83 62.11 10.62
N SER A 322 88.83 61.27 10.37
CA SER A 322 87.86 61.42 9.28
C SER A 322 86.83 60.28 9.30
N PRO A 323 85.61 60.50 8.79
CA PRO A 323 84.84 61.73 8.89
C PRO A 323 83.36 61.48 9.25
N VAL A 324 82.73 62.55 9.73
CA VAL A 324 81.29 62.73 9.81
C VAL A 324 80.69 62.72 8.40
N ASP A 325 79.52 62.08 8.23
CA ASP A 325 78.53 62.53 7.24
C ASP A 325 77.24 62.93 7.99
N PRO A 326 76.72 64.16 7.80
CA PRO A 326 75.52 64.65 8.46
C PRO A 326 74.29 64.50 7.54
N GLY A 327 73.20 63.96 8.08
CA GLY A 327 71.93 63.83 7.36
C GLY A 327 70.76 64.11 8.29
N VAL A 328 70.27 65.35 8.22
CA VAL A 328 69.09 65.90 8.90
C VAL A 328 67.81 65.14 8.55
N ALA A 329 66.99 64.77 9.54
CA ALA A 329 65.56 65.15 9.67
C ALA A 329 64.86 64.39 10.82
N ASP A 330 64.61 65.11 11.91
CA ASP A 330 63.45 64.96 12.83
C ASP A 330 62.20 65.60 12.12
N PRO A 331 60.91 65.45 12.53
CA PRO A 331 60.34 64.68 13.64
C PRO A 331 59.08 63.86 13.32
N THR A 332 58.76 62.89 14.19
CA THR A 332 57.47 62.92 14.93
C THR A 332 57.61 62.11 16.21
N ALA A 333 57.78 62.84 17.31
CA ALA A 333 57.59 62.34 18.65
C ALA A 333 56.13 62.61 19.08
N THR A 334 55.51 61.59 19.69
CA THR A 334 54.53 61.81 20.77
C THR A 334 54.86 60.84 21.90
N PRO A 335 54.80 61.29 23.16
CA PRO A 335 55.58 60.71 24.25
C PRO A 335 54.78 59.75 25.12
N VAL A 336 55.53 58.86 25.78
CA VAL A 336 55.11 58.06 26.94
C VAL A 336 55.81 58.65 28.16
N SER A 337 55.04 58.89 29.24
CA SER A 337 55.43 58.99 30.66
C SER A 337 54.32 59.76 31.38
N GLU A 338 53.92 59.52 32.63
CA GLU A 338 54.37 58.65 33.73
C GLU A 338 53.34 58.86 34.86
N THR A 339 53.60 58.20 36.00
CA THR A 339 53.16 58.49 37.38
C THR A 339 51.87 57.83 37.86
N ASP A 340 51.76 57.37 39.10
CA ASP A 340 52.67 56.93 40.17
C ASP A 340 51.75 56.42 41.31
N GLU A 341 52.28 55.61 42.25
CA GLU A 341 51.94 55.52 43.69
C GLU A 341 50.45 55.52 44.16
N THR A 342 49.95 54.82 45.19
CA THR A 342 50.45 54.19 46.43
C THR A 342 49.25 53.45 47.07
N ALA A 343 49.51 52.52 47.99
CA ALA A 343 48.57 52.07 49.04
C ALA A 343 49.12 52.55 50.42
N PRO A 344 48.51 52.29 51.61
CA PRO A 344 47.16 51.82 52.01
C PRO A 344 46.55 52.62 53.22
N GLU A 345 45.45 52.14 53.82
CA GLU A 345 45.21 51.90 55.28
C GLU A 345 43.83 52.32 55.87
N THR A 346 43.24 51.38 56.62
CA THR A 346 42.34 51.47 57.82
C THR A 346 40.83 51.80 57.73
N ALA A 347 40.04 50.92 58.37
CA ALA A 347 38.66 51.05 58.84
C ALA A 347 38.57 51.85 60.17
N PRO A 348 37.40 52.24 60.76
CA PRO A 348 36.38 51.30 61.30
C PRO A 348 34.88 51.79 61.36
N GLU A 349 33.99 50.87 61.82
CA GLU A 349 32.77 51.08 62.68
C GLU A 349 31.53 51.87 62.11
N THR A 350 30.22 51.57 62.32
CA THR A 350 29.39 50.57 63.06
C THR A 350 27.89 50.76 62.68
N GLU A 351 27.01 49.85 63.18
CA GLU A 351 25.51 49.85 63.29
C GLU A 351 24.74 49.29 62.06
N ALA A 352 24.06 48.12 62.04
CA ALA A 352 23.22 47.32 62.96
C ALA A 352 21.71 47.69 62.98
N GLU A 353 20.86 46.78 62.48
CA GLU A 353 19.48 46.40 62.91
C GLU A 353 19.00 45.27 61.94
N THR A 354 18.94 43.98 62.31
CA THR A 354 17.84 43.19 62.97
C THR A 354 16.50 43.24 62.20
N GLU A 355 15.71 42.18 61.95
CA GLU A 355 15.50 40.87 62.59
C GLU A 355 14.57 39.99 61.69
N ASP A 356 14.92 38.70 61.54
CA ASP A 356 14.14 37.42 61.57
C ASP A 356 12.72 37.19 60.96
N PRO A 357 12.34 35.89 60.73
CA PRO A 357 11.29 35.38 59.83
C PRO A 357 10.13 34.71 60.60
N SER A 358 9.16 34.10 59.89
CA SER A 358 8.13 33.14 60.37
C SER A 358 7.01 33.06 59.31
N SER A 359 6.25 32.00 59.01
CA SER A 359 6.14 30.60 59.44
C SER A 359 5.18 29.89 58.46
N SER A 360 5.39 28.58 58.33
CA SER A 360 4.42 27.50 58.07
C SER A 360 2.94 27.79 58.37
N ALA A 361 2.04 27.27 57.50
CA ALA A 361 0.90 26.46 57.93
C ALA A 361 0.25 25.69 56.77
N VAL A 362 0.23 24.36 56.92
CA VAL A 362 -0.67 23.36 56.31
C VAL A 362 -2.14 23.64 56.65
N ALA A 363 -3.06 23.36 55.73
CA ALA A 363 -4.44 22.95 56.04
C ALA A 363 -5.09 22.21 54.86
N GLU A 364 -5.70 21.07 55.20
CA GLU A 364 -6.39 20.12 54.34
C GLU A 364 -7.75 20.61 53.80
N LEU A 365 -8.25 19.82 52.84
CA LEU A 365 -9.50 19.87 52.06
C LEU A 365 -10.79 20.19 52.85
N PRO A 366 -11.86 20.57 52.12
CA PRO A 366 -12.98 19.63 52.05
C PRO A 366 -13.56 19.46 50.63
N VAL A 367 -14.07 18.24 50.42
CA VAL A 367 -14.84 17.74 49.28
C VAL A 367 -16.29 18.24 49.38
N ASP A 368 -16.87 18.70 48.26
CA ASP A 368 -18.21 18.36 47.75
C ASP A 368 -18.66 19.37 46.69
N GLY A 369 -19.06 18.89 45.51
CA GLY A 369 -19.63 19.74 44.46
C GLY A 369 -19.59 19.10 43.07
N ASP A 370 -20.55 18.22 42.83
CA ASP A 370 -20.97 17.67 41.54
C ASP A 370 -21.18 18.75 40.46
N ILE A 371 -21.24 18.30 39.19
CA ILE A 371 -21.82 18.93 37.97
C ILE A 371 -20.84 19.14 36.79
N THR A 372 -20.92 18.13 35.90
CA THR A 372 -21.00 18.15 34.43
C THR A 372 -19.79 18.46 33.54
N ARG A 373 -19.37 17.36 32.91
CA ARG A 373 -18.84 17.17 31.55
C ARG A 373 -19.61 17.96 30.48
N GLU A 374 -18.90 18.83 29.74
CA GLU A 374 -19.25 19.25 28.38
C GLU A 374 -17.97 19.52 27.56
N GLU A 375 -17.86 18.75 26.47
CA GLU A 375 -17.10 18.90 25.21
C GLU A 375 -15.81 19.74 25.13
N ALA A 376 -14.70 19.02 24.92
CA ALA A 376 -13.63 19.45 24.01
C ALA A 376 -13.32 18.28 23.06
N VAL A 377 -13.94 18.30 21.87
CA VAL A 377 -13.57 17.45 20.74
C VAL A 377 -12.29 18.02 20.15
N LEU A 378 -11.16 17.36 20.39
CA LEU A 378 -9.97 17.52 19.56
C LEU A 378 -9.78 16.25 18.73
N ASP A 379 -9.91 16.48 17.44
CA ASP A 379 -9.78 15.57 16.32
C ASP A 379 -8.48 14.77 16.35
N ARG A 380 -8.57 13.46 16.54
CA ARG A 380 -7.50 12.50 16.26
C ARG A 380 -8.10 11.27 15.60
N ARG A 381 -8.44 11.44 14.33
CA ARG A 381 -9.02 10.42 13.48
C ARG A 381 -7.90 9.50 12.95
N ILE A 382 -7.93 8.26 13.44
CA ILE A 382 -7.70 6.97 12.74
C ILE A 382 -6.23 6.54 12.48
N ILE A 383 -5.76 5.61 13.32
CA ILE A 383 -5.07 4.38 12.90
C ILE A 383 -5.95 3.23 13.39
N GLY A 384 -6.70 2.59 12.48
CA GLY A 384 -7.41 1.32 12.74
C GLY A 384 -6.46 0.17 12.43
N LEU A 385 -6.05 -0.59 13.45
CA LEU A 385 -6.64 -1.87 13.86
C LEU A 385 -6.31 -3.04 12.90
N VAL A 386 -5.24 -3.76 13.23
CA VAL A 386 -5.05 -5.16 12.85
C VAL A 386 -4.98 -5.95 14.16
N ASP A 387 -6.09 -6.59 14.52
CA ASP A 387 -6.13 -7.59 15.59
C ASP A 387 -6.75 -8.85 15.00
N GLU A 388 -5.90 -9.77 14.54
CA GLU A 388 -6.26 -11.17 14.31
C GLU A 388 -5.11 -12.05 14.83
N VAL A 389 -5.23 -12.47 16.09
CA VAL A 389 -4.43 -13.54 16.68
C VAL A 389 -5.16 -14.86 16.42
N ALA A 390 -4.66 -15.66 15.46
CA ALA A 390 -5.08 -17.05 15.29
C ALA A 390 -4.43 -17.97 16.36
N PRO A 391 -5.13 -19.00 16.86
CA PRO A 391 -4.67 -19.83 17.98
C PRO A 391 -3.66 -20.91 17.52
N ILE A 392 -2.56 -21.04 18.27
CA ILE A 392 -1.58 -22.12 18.11
C ILE A 392 -2.13 -23.39 18.77
N VAL A 393 -2.46 -24.41 17.97
CA VAL A 393 -2.76 -25.77 18.47
C VAL A 393 -1.48 -26.59 18.56
N ALA A 394 -1.31 -27.24 19.70
CA ALA A 394 -0.14 -27.98 20.15
C ALA A 394 0.23 -29.20 19.28
N LEU A 395 1.54 -29.42 19.14
CA LEU A 395 2.21 -30.61 18.60
C LEU A 395 1.99 -31.87 19.45
N PRO A 396 2.12 -33.07 18.84
CA PRO A 396 2.65 -34.23 19.54
C PRO A 396 4.04 -34.68 19.00
N THR A 397 5.00 -34.61 19.92
CA THR A 397 6.12 -35.52 20.27
C THR A 397 6.80 -36.44 19.24
N ALA A 398 8.06 -36.07 18.94
CA ALA A 398 9.34 -36.81 18.83
C ALA A 398 9.43 -38.27 18.31
N GLU A 399 10.33 -38.46 17.33
CA GLU A 399 11.30 -39.58 17.33
C GLU A 399 12.65 -39.18 16.68
N ALA A 400 13.72 -39.35 17.48
CA ALA A 400 15.13 -39.64 17.17
C ALA A 400 15.95 -38.78 16.18
N ALA A 401 16.86 -37.98 16.74
CA ALA A 401 18.16 -37.61 16.14
C ALA A 401 19.29 -38.38 16.85
N PRO A 402 20.41 -38.72 16.17
CA PRO A 402 21.67 -39.03 16.85
C PRO A 402 22.66 -37.85 16.79
N ASP A 403 23.28 -37.66 17.95
CA ASP A 403 24.66 -37.23 18.21
C ASP A 403 25.18 -35.87 17.68
N GLY A 404 25.40 -34.94 18.62
CA GLY A 404 26.54 -34.00 18.56
C GLY A 404 27.69 -34.52 19.45
N PRO A 405 28.74 -33.72 19.75
CA PRO A 405 29.10 -32.41 19.21
C PRO A 405 30.59 -32.30 18.82
N SER A 406 31.00 -31.17 18.23
CA SER A 406 32.39 -30.70 18.26
C SER A 406 32.39 -29.17 18.26
N ASP A 407 32.63 -28.59 19.43
CA ASP A 407 33.03 -27.20 19.62
C ASP A 407 34.39 -26.94 18.96
N ASP A 408 34.42 -26.14 17.89
CA ASP A 408 35.45 -25.12 17.63
C ASP A 408 35.14 -24.34 16.32
N ALA A 409 34.13 -23.47 16.33
CA ALA A 409 33.90 -22.54 15.23
C ALA A 409 33.84 -21.11 15.78
N THR A 410 34.95 -20.39 15.66
CA THR A 410 35.06 -19.01 16.14
C THR A 410 34.42 -18.07 15.11
N VAL A 411 33.88 -16.94 15.58
CA VAL A 411 33.21 -15.86 14.81
C VAL A 411 33.99 -15.43 13.53
N HIS A 412 35.30 -15.67 13.49
CA HIS A 412 36.14 -15.41 12.33
C HIS A 412 35.81 -16.28 11.09
N ASP A 413 35.38 -17.53 11.27
CA ASP A 413 34.97 -18.45 10.19
C ASP A 413 33.62 -18.05 9.57
N LEU A 414 32.81 -17.32 10.33
CA LEU A 414 31.54 -16.76 9.85
C LEU A 414 31.78 -15.59 8.89
N PHE A 415 32.81 -14.77 9.15
CA PHE A 415 33.14 -13.60 8.32
C PHE A 415 33.93 -13.96 7.05
N GLU A 416 34.72 -15.03 7.04
CA GLU A 416 35.36 -15.53 5.81
C GLU A 416 34.34 -16.10 4.81
N ARG A 417 33.28 -16.72 5.33
CA ARG A 417 32.22 -17.32 4.51
C ARG A 417 31.26 -16.30 3.89
N VAL A 418 31.16 -15.09 4.46
CA VAL A 418 30.40 -13.96 3.87
C VAL A 418 31.24 -13.22 2.81
N ARG A 419 32.57 -13.18 2.96
CA ARG A 419 33.47 -12.67 1.89
C ARG A 419 33.55 -13.61 0.69
N ALA A 420 33.53 -14.92 0.90
CA ALA A 420 33.56 -15.89 -0.20
C ALA A 420 32.26 -15.94 -1.02
N ALA A 421 31.14 -15.41 -0.50
CA ALA A 421 29.85 -15.40 -1.17
C ALA A 421 29.58 -14.12 -2.00
N THR A 422 30.51 -13.17 -2.03
CA THR A 422 30.36 -11.88 -2.72
C THR A 422 31.28 -11.69 -3.94
N GLU A 423 32.02 -12.73 -4.35
CA GLU A 423 32.95 -12.66 -5.49
C GLU A 423 32.57 -13.54 -6.70
N ASP A 424 31.34 -14.06 -6.77
CA ASP A 424 30.89 -14.83 -7.95
C ASP A 424 29.56 -14.26 -8.51
N THR A 425 29.67 -13.11 -9.18
CA THR A 425 28.72 -12.73 -10.23
C THR A 425 29.47 -11.95 -11.31
N THR A 426 29.82 -12.71 -12.33
CA THR A 426 30.44 -12.41 -13.60
C THR A 426 30.14 -11.06 -14.24
N ALA A 427 31.22 -10.45 -14.73
CA ALA A 427 31.29 -9.52 -15.84
C ALA A 427 30.65 -10.07 -17.13
N GLU A 428 29.95 -9.22 -17.89
CA GLU A 428 30.30 -8.75 -19.24
C GLU A 428 29.11 -8.03 -19.90
N THR A 429 29.27 -6.73 -20.16
CA THR A 429 29.17 -6.15 -21.52
C THR A 429 29.54 -4.67 -21.45
N GLY A 430 30.57 -4.30 -22.20
CA GLY A 430 31.12 -2.95 -22.24
C GLY A 430 30.42 -2.04 -23.24
N ALA A 431 30.38 -0.75 -22.90
CA ALA A 431 30.40 0.37 -23.82
C ALA A 431 31.07 1.56 -23.10
N ASP A 432 32.01 2.22 -23.79
CA ASP A 432 32.89 3.30 -23.32
C ASP A 432 32.14 4.62 -22.96
N PRO A 433 32.79 5.53 -22.20
CA PRO A 433 32.17 6.60 -21.44
C PRO A 433 32.23 7.98 -22.13
N GLU A 434 31.33 8.88 -21.75
CA GLU A 434 31.52 10.35 -21.73
C GLU A 434 30.24 10.99 -21.16
N ASP A 435 30.21 11.31 -19.87
CA ASP A 435 30.20 12.69 -19.36
C ASP A 435 30.01 12.66 -17.84
N ALA A 436 30.97 13.25 -17.13
CA ALA A 436 30.98 13.35 -15.68
C ALA A 436 30.34 14.69 -15.29
N ALA A 437 29.22 14.64 -14.58
CA ALA A 437 28.69 15.77 -13.83
C ALA A 437 28.54 15.36 -12.36
N ASP A 438 29.13 16.18 -11.48
CA ASP A 438 29.09 16.13 -10.02
C ASP A 438 27.70 15.81 -9.44
N PRO A 439 27.59 14.96 -8.41
CA PRO A 439 26.48 15.01 -7.48
C PRO A 439 26.94 15.78 -6.24
N GLU A 440 26.85 17.11 -6.29
CA GLU A 440 26.68 17.89 -5.07
C GLU A 440 25.19 17.90 -4.70
N ASP A 441 24.90 17.38 -3.51
CA ASP A 441 23.80 17.77 -2.63
C ASP A 441 22.36 17.62 -3.17
N SER A 442 21.78 16.45 -2.92
CA SER A 442 20.32 16.30 -2.85
C SER A 442 19.96 15.31 -1.76
N ALA A 443 19.76 15.82 -0.54
CA ALA A 443 18.90 15.18 0.43
C ALA A 443 17.49 15.00 -0.18
N PRO A 444 16.83 13.85 -0.03
CA PRO A 444 15.51 13.64 -0.62
C PRO A 444 14.46 14.43 0.16
N ASP A 445 13.94 15.47 -0.46
CA ASP A 445 12.66 16.11 -0.11
C ASP A 445 11.59 15.45 -0.99
N ASP A 446 11.32 14.16 -0.76
CA ASP A 446 10.38 13.36 -1.56
C ASP A 446 8.92 13.65 -1.13
N ALA A 447 8.40 14.81 -1.52
CA ALA A 447 6.97 14.95 -1.73
C ALA A 447 6.65 14.37 -3.13
N PRO A 448 5.55 13.61 -3.31
CA PRO A 448 5.20 13.06 -4.62
C PRO A 448 4.88 14.19 -5.61
N ASP A 449 5.77 14.41 -6.58
CA ASP A 449 5.71 15.54 -7.52
C ASP A 449 4.71 15.32 -8.68
N SER A 450 4.29 14.07 -8.95
CA SER A 450 3.31 13.76 -9.98
C SER A 450 2.02 13.10 -9.46
N VAL A 451 0.96 13.19 -10.27
CA VAL A 451 -0.32 12.51 -10.01
C VAL A 451 -0.14 10.98 -10.01
N LEU A 452 0.82 10.47 -10.78
CA LEU A 452 1.15 9.04 -10.86
C LEU A 452 1.85 8.58 -9.57
N ASP A 453 2.79 9.36 -9.04
CA ASP A 453 3.50 9.03 -7.78
C ASP A 453 2.51 8.95 -6.60
N ARG A 454 1.52 9.85 -6.56
CA ARG A 454 0.46 9.80 -5.55
C ARG A 454 -0.41 8.56 -5.67
N ARG A 455 -0.69 8.10 -6.89
CA ARG A 455 -1.39 6.83 -7.12
C ARG A 455 -0.54 5.65 -6.63
N ASP A 456 0.74 5.60 -6.99
CA ASP A 456 1.63 4.51 -6.61
C ASP A 456 1.80 4.40 -5.10
N LEU A 457 1.98 5.52 -4.41
CA LEU A 457 2.01 5.54 -2.93
C LEU A 457 0.75 4.95 -2.29
N LEU A 458 -0.42 5.11 -2.92
CA LEU A 458 -1.67 4.51 -2.45
C LEU A 458 -1.79 3.03 -2.82
N LEU A 459 -1.32 2.64 -4.00
CA LEU A 459 -1.46 1.29 -4.53
C LEU A 459 -0.42 0.30 -4.02
N ASP A 460 0.82 0.72 -3.77
CA ASP A 460 1.93 -0.15 -3.37
C ASP A 460 1.59 -1.05 -2.15
N PRO A 461 1.14 -0.51 -1.00
CA PRO A 461 0.81 -1.36 0.16
C PRO A 461 -0.37 -2.29 -0.12
N ILE A 462 -1.32 -1.88 -0.97
CA ILE A 462 -2.49 -2.66 -1.36
C ILE A 462 -2.10 -3.77 -2.34
N GLY A 463 -1.21 -3.48 -3.29
CA GLY A 463 -0.64 -4.43 -4.23
C GLY A 463 0.17 -5.51 -3.51
N GLU A 464 0.96 -5.15 -2.51
CA GLU A 464 1.66 -6.11 -1.65
C GLU A 464 0.68 -6.99 -0.84
N ALA A 465 -0.41 -6.41 -0.34
CA ALA A 465 -1.46 -7.15 0.36
C ALA A 465 -2.17 -8.14 -0.56
N LEU A 466 -2.63 -7.68 -1.72
CA LEU A 466 -3.22 -8.51 -2.77
C LEU A 466 -2.27 -9.63 -3.19
N ALA A 467 -0.98 -9.33 -3.40
CA ALA A 467 0.01 -10.35 -3.75
C ALA A 467 0.14 -11.41 -2.66
N ARG A 468 0.14 -11.02 -1.38
CA ARG A 468 0.15 -11.98 -0.25
C ARG A 468 -1.12 -12.83 -0.21
N SER A 469 -2.30 -12.23 -0.33
CA SER A 469 -3.60 -12.92 -0.33
C SER A 469 -3.71 -13.89 -1.52
N LEU A 470 -3.29 -13.44 -2.70
CA LEU A 470 -3.26 -14.23 -3.92
C LEU A 470 -2.27 -15.42 -3.83
N LYS A 471 -1.06 -15.18 -3.31
CA LYS A 471 -0.07 -16.26 -3.05
C LYS A 471 -0.61 -17.29 -2.05
N ARG A 472 -1.40 -16.88 -1.05
CA ARG A 472 -2.05 -17.80 -0.09
C ARG A 472 -3.14 -18.63 -0.77
N ALA A 473 -4.09 -18.00 -1.47
CA ALA A 473 -5.16 -18.69 -2.20
C ALA A 473 -4.61 -19.76 -3.17
N VAL A 474 -3.54 -19.42 -3.90
CA VAL A 474 -2.86 -20.37 -4.80
C VAL A 474 -2.11 -21.46 -4.05
N SER A 475 -1.59 -21.19 -2.85
CA SER A 475 -0.94 -22.23 -2.03
C SER A 475 -1.96 -23.23 -1.50
N ASP A 476 -3.14 -22.76 -1.10
CA ASP A 476 -4.22 -23.63 -0.63
C ASP A 476 -4.73 -24.53 -1.76
N GLU A 477 -4.93 -23.97 -2.95
CA GLU A 477 -5.29 -24.77 -4.12
C GLU A 477 -4.18 -25.75 -4.52
N GLN A 478 -2.91 -25.33 -4.49
CA GLN A 478 -1.79 -26.25 -4.72
C GLN A 478 -1.85 -27.44 -3.77
N ASN A 479 -2.15 -27.20 -2.50
CA ASN A 479 -2.25 -28.27 -1.49
C ASN A 479 -3.39 -29.23 -1.82
N GLU A 480 -4.54 -28.70 -2.23
CA GLU A 480 -5.71 -29.48 -2.66
C GLU A 480 -5.38 -30.32 -3.90
N VAL A 481 -4.82 -29.73 -4.97
CA VAL A 481 -4.43 -30.43 -6.20
C VAL A 481 -3.39 -31.52 -5.92
N LEU A 482 -2.38 -31.24 -5.10
CA LEU A 482 -1.37 -32.24 -4.74
C LEU A 482 -1.93 -33.36 -3.86
N ASP A 483 -2.92 -33.06 -3.02
CA ASP A 483 -3.63 -34.07 -2.23
C ASP A 483 -4.49 -34.98 -3.13
N GLN A 484 -5.18 -34.42 -4.13
CA GLN A 484 -5.92 -35.20 -5.12
C GLN A 484 -4.99 -36.07 -5.99
N LEU A 485 -3.84 -35.53 -6.42
CA LEU A 485 -2.81 -36.31 -7.13
C LEU A 485 -2.22 -37.44 -6.27
N ARG A 486 -2.10 -37.26 -4.95
CA ARG A 486 -1.66 -38.31 -4.01
C ARG A 486 -2.70 -39.43 -3.86
N ARG A 487 -3.99 -39.10 -3.95
CA ARG A 487 -5.09 -40.08 -3.87
C ARG A 487 -5.28 -40.85 -5.18
N ALA A 488 -4.82 -40.33 -6.31
CA ALA A 488 -4.87 -41.01 -7.60
C ALA A 488 -4.01 -42.28 -7.59
N ARG A 489 -4.57 -43.42 -8.02
CA ARG A 489 -3.89 -44.75 -7.93
C ARG A 489 -3.33 -45.30 -9.25
N ARG A 490 -3.80 -44.83 -10.40
CA ARG A 490 -3.47 -45.45 -11.71
C ARG A 490 -3.32 -44.48 -12.87
N GLN A 491 -4.09 -43.41 -12.91
CA GLN A 491 -4.09 -42.43 -13.99
C GLN A 491 -4.10 -41.02 -13.40
N VAL A 492 -3.47 -40.08 -14.09
CA VAL A 492 -3.53 -38.65 -13.77
C VAL A 492 -4.99 -38.21 -13.99
N PRO A 493 -5.66 -37.62 -12.99
CA PRO A 493 -7.01 -37.09 -13.17
C PRO A 493 -7.01 -35.95 -14.21
N SER A 494 -8.16 -35.69 -14.84
CA SER A 494 -8.30 -34.51 -15.72
C SER A 494 -8.12 -33.22 -14.93
N LEU A 495 -7.78 -32.12 -15.62
CA LEU A 495 -7.64 -30.80 -15.00
C LEU A 495 -8.91 -30.39 -14.21
N GLU A 496 -10.08 -30.62 -14.79
CA GLU A 496 -11.38 -30.36 -14.15
C GLU A 496 -11.55 -31.19 -12.87
N ALA A 497 -11.15 -32.47 -12.89
CA ALA A 497 -11.19 -33.30 -11.70
C ALA A 497 -10.21 -32.83 -10.62
N LEU A 498 -9.07 -32.24 -11.02
CA LEU A 498 -8.04 -31.72 -10.11
C LEU A 498 -8.44 -30.42 -9.42
N LEU A 499 -9.09 -29.51 -10.17
CA LEU A 499 -9.53 -28.21 -9.66
C LEU A 499 -10.90 -28.29 -8.96
N GLY A 500 -11.71 -29.30 -9.29
CA GLY A 500 -13.06 -29.48 -8.75
C GLY A 500 -14.14 -28.73 -9.55
N ASP A 501 -15.40 -28.96 -9.19
CA ASP A 501 -16.61 -28.39 -9.83
C ASP A 501 -17.07 -27.09 -9.15
N VAL A 502 -16.17 -26.41 -8.44
CA VAL A 502 -16.49 -25.21 -7.64
C VAL A 502 -16.26 -23.97 -8.49
N ASP A 503 -17.11 -22.97 -8.29
CA ASP A 503 -16.92 -21.62 -8.83
C ASP A 503 -15.65 -20.99 -8.23
N ASP A 504 -14.49 -21.33 -8.83
CA ASP A 504 -13.18 -20.85 -8.42
C ASP A 504 -13.11 -19.32 -8.40
N VAL A 505 -13.85 -18.64 -9.28
CA VAL A 505 -13.83 -17.18 -9.36
C VAL A 505 -14.41 -16.59 -8.08
N SER A 506 -15.59 -17.06 -7.66
CA SER A 506 -16.21 -16.64 -6.39
C SER A 506 -15.35 -16.97 -5.17
N ARG A 507 -14.67 -18.13 -5.16
CA ARG A 507 -13.75 -18.48 -4.07
C ARG A 507 -12.57 -17.51 -3.99
N TYR A 508 -11.91 -17.23 -5.12
CA TYR A 508 -10.79 -16.29 -5.15
C TYR A 508 -11.23 -14.88 -4.82
N LEU A 509 -12.37 -14.43 -5.34
CA LEU A 509 -12.96 -13.14 -4.98
C LEU A 509 -13.19 -13.05 -3.47
N GLY A 510 -13.74 -14.09 -2.83
CA GLY A 510 -13.92 -14.12 -1.38
C GLY A 510 -12.63 -13.91 -0.58
N HIS A 511 -11.49 -14.40 -1.07
CA HIS A 511 -10.18 -14.17 -0.46
C HIS A 511 -9.59 -12.78 -0.73
N LEU A 512 -9.93 -12.17 -1.87
CA LEU A 512 -9.34 -10.91 -2.35
C LEU A 512 -10.22 -9.69 -2.04
N LEU A 513 -11.49 -9.90 -1.67
CA LEU A 513 -12.51 -8.85 -1.56
C LEU A 513 -12.10 -7.72 -0.61
N GLY A 514 -11.48 -8.05 0.54
CA GLY A 514 -11.03 -7.04 1.50
C GLY A 514 -9.95 -6.12 0.93
N ASP A 515 -9.00 -6.68 0.20
CA ASP A 515 -7.92 -5.91 -0.42
C ASP A 515 -8.43 -5.14 -1.67
N LEU A 516 -9.35 -5.73 -2.45
CA LEU A 516 -10.01 -5.07 -3.59
C LEU A 516 -10.88 -3.88 -3.14
N ARG A 517 -11.61 -4.01 -2.02
CA ARG A 517 -12.33 -2.89 -1.40
C ARG A 517 -11.37 -1.80 -0.93
N SER A 518 -10.19 -2.18 -0.43
CA SER A 518 -9.16 -1.21 -0.05
C SER A 518 -8.65 -0.44 -1.28
N ALA A 519 -8.40 -1.12 -2.40
CA ALA A 519 -8.02 -0.49 -3.67
C ALA A 519 -9.10 0.49 -4.15
N ALA A 520 -10.37 0.08 -4.11
CA ALA A 520 -11.48 0.93 -4.52
C ALA A 520 -11.69 2.14 -3.59
N ARG A 521 -11.50 1.99 -2.28
CA ARG A 521 -11.52 3.13 -1.36
C ARG A 521 -10.39 4.12 -1.65
N ALA A 522 -9.18 3.63 -1.93
CA ALA A 522 -8.05 4.47 -2.31
C ALA A 522 -8.32 5.24 -3.62
N GLY A 523 -8.94 4.59 -4.61
CA GLY A 523 -9.35 5.25 -5.85
C GLY A 523 -10.42 6.32 -5.65
N ALA A 524 -11.41 6.05 -4.79
CA ALA A 524 -12.45 7.01 -4.45
C ALA A 524 -11.89 8.25 -3.70
N GLU A 525 -10.96 8.02 -2.77
CA GLU A 525 -10.26 9.08 -2.04
C GLU A 525 -9.41 9.93 -2.98
N PHE A 526 -8.62 9.28 -3.84
CA PHE A 526 -7.81 9.93 -4.85
C PHE A 526 -8.66 10.82 -5.78
N TRP A 527 -9.77 10.28 -6.30
CA TRP A 527 -10.68 11.05 -7.16
C TRP A 527 -11.27 12.26 -6.44
N SER A 528 -11.63 12.12 -5.17
CA SER A 528 -12.20 13.21 -4.36
C SER A 528 -11.18 14.35 -4.16
N ILE A 529 -9.90 14.01 -3.96
CA ILE A 529 -8.81 14.98 -3.83
C ILE A 529 -8.56 15.69 -5.15
N GLU A 530 -8.41 14.96 -6.25
CA GLU A 530 -8.07 15.54 -7.56
C GLU A 530 -9.22 16.36 -8.16
N SER A 531 -10.48 16.01 -7.87
CA SER A 531 -11.64 16.72 -8.41
C SER A 531 -11.89 18.06 -7.73
N ALA A 532 -11.41 18.24 -6.48
CA ALA A 532 -11.72 19.38 -5.61
C ALA A 532 -13.24 19.70 -5.54
N GLU A 533 -14.06 18.66 -5.64
CA GLU A 533 -15.52 18.72 -5.67
C GLU A 533 -16.09 17.98 -4.46
N ASP A 534 -17.22 18.48 -3.92
CA ASP A 534 -17.89 17.81 -2.82
C ASP A 534 -18.38 16.41 -3.27
N PRO A 535 -18.17 15.36 -2.46
CA PRO A 535 -18.63 14.02 -2.79
C PRO A 535 -20.15 14.01 -3.05
N HIS A 536 -20.56 13.46 -4.20
CA HIS A 536 -21.98 13.32 -4.55
C HIS A 536 -22.76 12.34 -3.68
N SER A 537 -22.04 11.42 -3.03
CA SER A 537 -22.53 10.41 -2.11
C SER A 537 -21.41 10.02 -1.12
N ASP A 538 -21.75 9.29 -0.06
CA ASP A 538 -20.74 8.69 0.82
C ASP A 538 -19.84 7.75 -0.02
N PRO A 539 -18.56 8.10 -0.25
CA PRO A 539 -17.67 7.33 -1.11
C PRO A 539 -17.43 5.92 -0.58
N ALA A 540 -17.50 5.72 0.75
CA ALA A 540 -17.40 4.38 1.32
C ALA A 540 -18.59 3.51 0.93
N ALA A 541 -19.82 4.04 1.02
CA ALA A 541 -21.02 3.30 0.66
C ALA A 541 -21.12 3.03 -0.85
N ALA A 542 -20.68 3.98 -1.70
CA ALA A 542 -20.64 3.80 -3.15
C ALA A 542 -19.63 2.73 -3.57
N VAL A 543 -18.47 2.69 -2.91
CA VAL A 543 -17.45 1.65 -3.14
C VAL A 543 -17.95 0.27 -2.76
N GLU A 544 -18.66 0.10 -1.64
CA GLU A 544 -19.22 -1.21 -1.28
C GLU A 544 -20.19 -1.72 -2.36
N VAL A 545 -21.07 -0.85 -2.88
CA VAL A 545 -22.01 -1.22 -3.95
C VAL A 545 -21.29 -1.52 -5.28
N ALA A 546 -20.27 -0.74 -5.64
CA ALA A 546 -19.54 -0.91 -6.90
C ALA A 546 -18.64 -2.16 -6.90
N VAL A 547 -18.10 -2.55 -5.74
CA VAL A 547 -17.31 -3.77 -5.58
C VAL A 547 -18.21 -5.01 -5.48
N ASP A 548 -19.43 -4.86 -4.94
CA ASP A 548 -20.44 -5.92 -4.89
C ASP A 548 -21.22 -6.07 -6.21
N ASP A 549 -21.08 -5.15 -7.18
CA ASP A 549 -21.60 -5.33 -8.54
C ASP A 549 -20.69 -6.33 -9.27
N ASP A 550 -21.10 -7.59 -9.24
CA ASP A 550 -20.35 -8.79 -9.64
C ASP A 550 -19.70 -8.74 -11.04
N GLY A 551 -19.96 -7.75 -11.90
CA GLY A 551 -19.62 -7.81 -13.32
C GLY A 551 -18.16 -7.54 -13.71
N SER A 552 -17.45 -6.60 -13.04
CA SER A 552 -16.14 -6.10 -13.53
C SER A 552 -14.96 -6.83 -12.90
N LEU A 553 -14.92 -6.90 -11.57
CA LEU A 553 -13.86 -7.61 -10.82
C LEU A 553 -13.90 -9.11 -11.08
N TYR A 554 -15.10 -9.69 -11.20
CA TYR A 554 -15.25 -11.10 -11.54
C TYR A 554 -14.59 -11.43 -12.87
N ARG A 555 -14.79 -10.61 -13.91
CA ARG A 555 -14.19 -10.84 -15.24
C ARG A 555 -12.66 -10.83 -15.18
N GLN A 556 -12.07 -9.93 -14.39
CA GLN A 556 -10.61 -9.83 -14.27
C GLN A 556 -10.02 -11.02 -13.50
N VAL A 557 -10.67 -11.43 -12.41
CA VAL A 557 -10.27 -12.63 -11.67
C VAL A 557 -10.48 -13.87 -12.53
N GLU A 558 -11.58 -13.96 -13.28
CA GLU A 558 -11.86 -15.05 -14.22
C GLU A 558 -10.78 -15.16 -15.29
N GLU A 559 -10.38 -14.04 -15.91
CA GLU A 559 -9.33 -14.01 -16.92
C GLU A 559 -7.97 -14.47 -16.34
N LEU A 560 -7.60 -13.98 -15.16
CA LEU A 560 -6.39 -14.39 -14.43
C LEU A 560 -6.40 -15.91 -14.15
N LEU A 561 -7.53 -16.42 -13.65
CA LEU A 561 -7.69 -17.84 -13.37
C LEU A 561 -7.68 -18.66 -14.65
N GLY A 562 -8.21 -18.14 -15.76
CA GLY A 562 -8.17 -18.73 -17.09
C GLY A 562 -6.73 -18.95 -17.59
N HIS A 563 -5.88 -17.92 -17.51
CA HIS A 563 -4.47 -18.02 -17.88
C HIS A 563 -3.72 -19.10 -17.08
N ARG A 564 -3.98 -19.16 -15.78
CA ARG A 564 -3.38 -20.15 -14.88
C ARG A 564 -3.88 -21.57 -15.16
N ARG A 565 -5.19 -21.74 -15.38
CA ARG A 565 -5.78 -23.03 -15.79
C ARG A 565 -5.16 -23.53 -17.09
N ALA A 566 -5.01 -22.64 -18.08
CA ALA A 566 -4.35 -22.98 -19.35
C ALA A 566 -2.88 -23.38 -19.16
N HIS A 567 -2.17 -22.73 -18.23
CA HIS A 567 -0.79 -23.13 -17.89
C HIS A 567 -0.73 -24.53 -17.25
N LEU A 568 -1.59 -24.80 -16.26
CA LEU A 568 -1.67 -26.13 -15.62
C LEU A 568 -2.08 -27.23 -16.61
N ALA A 569 -3.00 -26.94 -17.54
CA ALA A 569 -3.39 -27.85 -18.61
C ALA A 569 -2.17 -28.30 -19.42
N ARG A 570 -1.38 -27.34 -19.92
CA ARG A 570 -0.16 -27.63 -20.69
C ARG A 570 0.85 -28.45 -19.90
N VAL A 571 1.03 -28.15 -18.62
CA VAL A 571 1.96 -28.89 -17.75
C VAL A 571 1.52 -30.35 -17.58
N LEU A 572 0.21 -30.61 -17.49
CA LEU A 572 -0.34 -31.96 -17.40
C LEU A 572 -0.23 -32.69 -18.76
N ASP A 573 -0.51 -32.01 -19.86
CA ASP A 573 -0.39 -32.57 -21.22
C ASP A 573 1.06 -32.95 -21.53
N GLU A 574 2.03 -32.06 -21.28
CA GLU A 574 3.46 -32.33 -21.43
C GLU A 574 3.93 -33.51 -20.58
N ALA A 575 3.40 -33.63 -19.36
CA ALA A 575 3.72 -34.74 -18.46
C ALA A 575 3.15 -36.07 -18.97
N ALA A 576 1.95 -36.05 -19.57
CA ALA A 576 1.32 -37.20 -20.19
C ALA A 576 2.07 -37.65 -21.47
N GLU A 577 2.46 -36.70 -22.32
CA GLU A 577 3.28 -36.95 -23.53
C GLU A 577 4.65 -37.54 -23.17
N SER A 578 5.25 -37.04 -22.09
CA SER A 578 6.54 -37.53 -21.58
C SER A 578 6.44 -38.87 -20.84
N GLY A 579 5.22 -39.41 -20.65
CA GLY A 579 4.99 -40.68 -19.94
C GLY A 579 5.43 -40.68 -18.49
N LEU A 580 5.35 -39.52 -17.81
CA LEU A 580 5.77 -39.39 -16.41
C LEU A 580 4.84 -40.17 -15.48
N ASP A 581 5.43 -40.75 -14.44
CA ASP A 581 4.68 -41.34 -13.33
C ASP A 581 4.05 -40.24 -12.44
N LEU A 582 3.18 -40.63 -11.50
CA LEU A 582 2.50 -39.67 -10.61
C LEU A 582 3.47 -38.79 -9.82
N SER A 583 4.65 -39.31 -9.48
CA SER A 583 5.70 -38.55 -8.79
C SER A 583 6.28 -37.45 -9.69
N GLY A 584 6.58 -37.78 -10.95
CA GLY A 584 7.03 -36.82 -11.96
C GLY A 584 6.00 -35.74 -12.24
N VAL A 585 4.72 -36.12 -12.37
CA VAL A 585 3.59 -35.17 -12.54
C VAL A 585 3.49 -34.23 -11.34
N GLN A 586 3.56 -34.74 -10.10
CA GLN A 586 3.54 -33.90 -8.91
C GLN A 586 4.71 -32.91 -8.87
N SER A 587 5.90 -33.31 -9.33
CA SER A 587 7.06 -32.42 -9.42
C SER A 587 6.85 -31.28 -10.41
N LYS A 588 6.30 -31.58 -11.59
CA LYS A 588 5.94 -30.60 -12.61
C LYS A 588 4.86 -29.62 -12.13
N VAL A 589 3.81 -30.13 -11.48
CA VAL A 589 2.75 -29.31 -10.88
C VAL A 589 3.31 -28.40 -9.78
N ARG A 590 4.20 -28.89 -8.91
CA ARG A 590 4.90 -28.04 -7.93
C ARG A 590 5.69 -26.92 -8.60
N GLY A 591 6.36 -27.23 -9.72
CA GLY A 591 7.08 -26.25 -10.54
C GLY A 591 6.15 -25.15 -11.07
N ALA A 592 5.02 -25.52 -11.67
CA ALA A 592 4.05 -24.59 -12.23
C ALA A 592 3.49 -23.61 -11.16
N TYR A 593 3.08 -24.13 -10.01
CA TYR A 593 2.62 -23.31 -8.89
C TYR A 593 3.73 -22.42 -8.30
N ARG A 594 4.98 -22.90 -8.27
CA ARG A 594 6.13 -22.10 -7.80
C ARG A 594 6.40 -20.95 -8.77
N GLU A 595 6.45 -21.23 -10.07
CA GLU A 595 6.65 -20.24 -11.13
C GLU A 595 5.61 -19.14 -11.04
N TRP A 596 4.34 -19.51 -10.89
CA TRP A 596 3.26 -18.55 -10.73
C TRP A 596 3.42 -17.68 -9.48
N ARG A 597 3.75 -18.29 -8.33
CA ARG A 597 3.93 -17.60 -7.04
C ARG A 597 5.13 -16.66 -7.02
N SER A 598 6.19 -16.97 -7.76
CA SER A 598 7.40 -16.14 -7.78
C SER A 598 7.46 -15.15 -8.94
N GLY A 599 6.77 -15.41 -10.04
CA GLY A 599 6.91 -14.64 -11.28
C GLY A 599 5.65 -13.93 -11.78
N GLN A 600 4.44 -14.40 -11.44
CA GLN A 600 3.20 -13.87 -12.05
C GLN A 600 2.26 -13.22 -11.01
N SER A 601 2.33 -13.61 -9.74
CA SER A 601 1.41 -13.12 -8.72
C SER A 601 1.52 -11.62 -8.41
N GLU A 602 2.71 -11.02 -8.57
CA GLU A 602 2.92 -9.60 -8.29
C GLU A 602 2.34 -8.72 -9.39
N GLY A 603 2.58 -9.06 -10.66
CA GLY A 603 1.96 -8.38 -11.80
C GLY A 603 0.43 -8.50 -11.76
N ALA A 604 -0.07 -9.71 -11.51
CA ALA A 604 -1.50 -9.98 -11.36
C ALA A 604 -2.15 -9.21 -10.20
N ALA A 605 -1.48 -9.13 -9.05
CA ALA A 605 -1.94 -8.33 -7.92
C ALA A 605 -1.98 -6.84 -8.25
N GLY A 606 -0.97 -6.33 -8.97
CA GLY A 606 -0.96 -4.94 -9.45
C GLY A 606 -2.08 -4.64 -10.45
N ASP A 607 -2.41 -5.59 -11.34
CA ASP A 607 -3.51 -5.44 -12.29
C ASP A 607 -4.87 -5.36 -11.56
N LEU A 608 -5.08 -6.24 -10.57
CA LEU A 608 -6.27 -6.22 -9.73
C LEU A 608 -6.36 -4.96 -8.86
N ALA A 609 -5.23 -4.49 -8.33
CA ALA A 609 -5.16 -3.26 -7.55
C ALA A 609 -5.53 -2.03 -8.39
N ALA A 610 -4.95 -1.92 -9.59
CA ALA A 610 -5.23 -0.84 -10.54
C ALA A 610 -6.71 -0.84 -10.96
N ALA A 611 -7.27 -2.03 -11.20
CA ALA A 611 -8.68 -2.16 -11.57
C ALA A 611 -9.63 -1.80 -10.42
N GLY A 612 -9.38 -2.30 -9.20
CA GLY A 612 -10.15 -1.94 -8.02
C GLY A 612 -10.11 -0.42 -7.78
N PHE A 613 -8.93 0.18 -7.93
CA PHE A 613 -8.76 1.64 -7.85
C PHE A 613 -9.58 2.40 -8.88
N ALA A 614 -9.60 1.94 -10.14
CA ALA A 614 -10.41 2.56 -11.18
C ALA A 614 -11.92 2.46 -10.93
N ILE A 615 -12.39 1.33 -10.40
CA ILE A 615 -13.79 1.16 -9.97
C ILE A 615 -14.11 2.13 -8.83
N GLY A 616 -13.17 2.32 -7.90
CA GLY A 616 -13.26 3.34 -6.85
C GLY A 616 -13.42 4.76 -7.37
N MET A 617 -12.61 5.13 -8.37
CA MET A 617 -12.70 6.44 -9.03
C MET A 617 -14.07 6.63 -9.69
N GLU A 618 -14.57 5.61 -10.41
CA GLU A 618 -15.89 5.66 -11.04
C GLU A 618 -17.02 5.80 -10.00
N ALA A 619 -16.94 5.06 -8.89
CA ALA A 619 -17.93 5.12 -7.82
C ALA A 619 -17.97 6.48 -7.11
N ALA A 620 -16.85 7.17 -7.00
CA ALA A 620 -16.76 8.53 -6.45
C ALA A 620 -17.12 9.62 -7.48
N ALA A 621 -17.08 9.30 -8.77
CA ALA A 621 -17.29 10.26 -9.83
C ALA A 621 -18.77 10.64 -10.00
N ARG A 622 -18.99 11.90 -10.34
CA ARG A 622 -20.33 12.43 -10.61
C ARG A 622 -20.83 11.92 -11.97
N PRO A 623 -22.13 11.63 -12.16
CA PRO A 623 -22.63 11.18 -13.48
C PRO A 623 -22.39 12.20 -14.62
N ASP A 624 -22.23 13.48 -14.28
CA ASP A 624 -21.93 14.57 -15.21
C ASP A 624 -20.43 14.92 -15.31
N ALA A 625 -19.58 14.27 -14.50
CA ALA A 625 -18.14 14.50 -14.53
C ALA A 625 -17.53 13.99 -15.86
N ARG A 626 -16.36 14.55 -16.18
CA ARG A 626 -15.54 14.11 -17.30
C ARG A 626 -14.13 13.84 -16.80
N TRP A 627 -13.51 12.82 -17.37
CA TRP A 627 -12.14 12.44 -17.09
C TRP A 627 -11.28 12.39 -18.34
N CYS A 628 -9.97 12.52 -18.13
CA CYS A 628 -8.95 12.29 -19.13
C CYS A 628 -8.13 11.06 -18.74
N TRP A 629 -7.76 10.26 -19.73
CA TRP A 629 -6.83 9.15 -19.54
C TRP A 629 -5.41 9.68 -19.45
N VAL A 630 -4.68 9.33 -18.39
CA VAL A 630 -3.26 9.66 -18.22
C VAL A 630 -2.46 8.39 -18.40
N VAL A 631 -1.58 8.42 -19.40
CA VAL A 631 -0.69 7.31 -19.71
C VAL A 631 0.41 7.26 -18.67
N ASP A 632 0.56 6.09 -18.07
CA ASP A 632 1.75 5.75 -17.30
C ASP A 632 2.74 5.00 -18.20
N ASN A 633 3.94 5.54 -18.32
CA ASN A 633 5.03 4.96 -19.12
C ASN A 633 6.04 4.17 -18.25
N GLY A 634 5.78 3.98 -16.96
CA GLY A 634 6.62 3.24 -16.00
C GLY A 634 6.69 1.72 -16.22
N GLY A 635 6.31 1.23 -17.40
CA GLY A 635 6.22 -0.20 -17.75
C GLY A 635 6.23 -0.46 -19.27
N LEU A 636 5.49 -1.49 -19.72
CA LEU A 636 5.32 -1.80 -21.15
C LEU A 636 4.52 -0.67 -21.85
N PRO A 637 4.88 -0.27 -23.09
CA PRO A 637 4.13 0.74 -23.84
C PRO A 637 2.68 0.31 -24.02
N CYS A 638 1.74 1.16 -23.63
CA CYS A 638 0.32 0.91 -23.73
C CYS A 638 -0.26 1.71 -24.90
N ALA A 639 -0.25 1.13 -26.11
CA ALA A 639 -0.77 1.79 -27.32
C ALA A 639 -2.26 2.17 -27.16
N ASP A 640 -3.05 1.32 -26.52
CA ASP A 640 -4.45 1.60 -26.22
C ASP A 640 -4.61 2.81 -25.26
N ALA A 641 -3.73 2.94 -24.27
CA ALA A 641 -3.74 4.11 -23.37
C ALA A 641 -3.32 5.39 -24.08
N GLU A 642 -2.36 5.33 -25.02
CA GLU A 642 -1.99 6.47 -25.86
C GLU A 642 -3.20 6.95 -26.69
N ASP A 643 -3.91 6.03 -27.34
CA ASP A 643 -5.14 6.33 -28.10
C ASP A 643 -6.25 6.89 -27.19
N ASN A 644 -6.41 6.33 -26.00
CA ASN A 644 -7.40 6.81 -25.01
C ASN A 644 -7.04 8.20 -24.46
N ALA A 645 -5.76 8.50 -24.26
CA ALA A 645 -5.30 9.82 -23.83
C ALA A 645 -5.52 10.88 -24.92
N LEU A 646 -5.37 10.52 -26.21
CA LEU A 646 -5.63 11.42 -27.33
C LEU A 646 -7.11 11.81 -27.47
N ALA A 647 -8.04 11.05 -26.91
CA ALA A 647 -9.46 11.36 -26.90
C ALA A 647 -9.80 12.66 -26.14
N GLY A 648 -8.95 13.02 -25.16
CA GLY A 648 -9.23 14.12 -24.24
C GLY A 648 -10.40 13.82 -23.29
N PRO A 649 -11.18 14.83 -22.87
CA PRO A 649 -12.23 14.65 -21.86
C PRO A 649 -13.40 13.77 -22.34
N VAL A 650 -13.63 12.65 -21.67
CA VAL A 650 -14.75 11.72 -21.88
C VAL A 650 -15.67 11.75 -20.66
N SER A 651 -16.99 11.64 -20.86
CA SER A 651 -17.95 11.54 -19.75
C SER A 651 -17.81 10.21 -19.01
N VAL A 652 -17.96 10.25 -17.68
CA VAL A 652 -17.93 9.05 -16.83
C VAL A 652 -18.92 7.99 -17.34
N GLY A 653 -18.48 6.72 -17.35
CA GLY A 653 -19.25 5.57 -17.83
C GLY A 653 -19.31 5.37 -19.35
N ASN A 654 -18.87 6.34 -20.16
CA ASN A 654 -18.75 6.17 -21.61
C ASN A 654 -17.40 5.53 -21.99
N PRO A 655 -17.36 4.67 -23.03
CA PRO A 655 -16.12 4.08 -23.50
C PRO A 655 -15.22 5.12 -24.20
N PHE A 656 -13.92 4.96 -24.02
CA PHE A 656 -12.85 5.62 -24.78
C PHE A 656 -12.72 5.01 -26.19
N PRO A 657 -11.90 5.57 -27.11
CA PRO A 657 -11.78 5.10 -28.49
C PRO A 657 -11.44 3.62 -28.66
N THR A 658 -10.68 3.02 -27.73
CA THR A 658 -10.35 1.58 -27.76
C THR A 658 -11.51 0.69 -27.30
N GLY A 659 -12.56 1.28 -26.73
CA GLY A 659 -13.70 0.59 -26.12
C GLY A 659 -13.59 0.42 -24.61
N ASP A 660 -12.42 0.71 -24.02
CA ASP A 660 -12.20 0.64 -22.58
C ASP A 660 -12.98 1.74 -21.86
N ARG A 661 -13.54 1.42 -20.69
CA ARG A 661 -14.22 2.42 -19.83
C ARG A 661 -13.34 2.90 -18.69
N LEU A 662 -12.51 1.99 -18.17
CA LEU A 662 -11.66 2.17 -17.01
C LEU A 662 -10.30 1.51 -17.28
N PRO A 663 -9.20 2.02 -16.71
CA PRO A 663 -7.96 1.26 -16.62
C PRO A 663 -8.13 0.07 -15.64
N PRO A 664 -7.29 -0.98 -15.75
CA PRO A 664 -6.27 -1.20 -16.78
C PRO A 664 -6.90 -1.60 -18.14
N ALA A 665 -6.33 -1.12 -19.25
CA ALA A 665 -6.75 -1.52 -20.61
C ALA A 665 -6.27 -2.93 -20.99
N HIS A 666 -5.13 -3.35 -20.43
CA HIS A 666 -4.58 -4.69 -20.59
C HIS A 666 -3.76 -5.06 -19.35
N SER A 667 -3.37 -6.34 -19.23
CA SER A 667 -2.47 -6.78 -18.15
C SER A 667 -1.15 -5.97 -18.16
N GLY A 668 -0.73 -5.50 -16.99
CA GLY A 668 0.43 -4.62 -16.83
C GLY A 668 0.17 -3.13 -17.07
N CYS A 669 -1.04 -2.72 -17.48
CA CYS A 669 -1.37 -1.30 -17.61
C CYS A 669 -1.46 -0.65 -16.22
N ARG A 670 -0.75 0.47 -16.04
CA ARG A 670 -0.76 1.28 -14.81
C ARG A 670 -1.31 2.68 -15.08
N CYS A 671 -2.16 2.85 -16.09
CA CYS A 671 -2.72 4.18 -16.38
C CYS A 671 -3.78 4.59 -15.34
N ILE A 672 -4.11 5.88 -15.30
CA ILE A 672 -5.16 6.43 -14.42
C ILE A 672 -6.12 7.34 -15.17
N LEU A 673 -7.22 7.63 -14.51
CA LEU A 673 -8.18 8.64 -14.91
C LEU A 673 -8.02 9.84 -13.99
N ILE A 674 -7.95 11.04 -14.56
CA ILE A 674 -7.96 12.29 -13.81
C ILE A 674 -9.18 13.13 -14.21
N PRO A 675 -9.71 13.98 -13.32
CA PRO A 675 -10.73 14.95 -13.68
C PRO A 675 -10.27 15.84 -14.84
N SER A 676 -11.17 16.12 -15.79
CA SER A 676 -10.86 17.05 -16.87
C SER A 676 -10.49 18.42 -16.28
N PRO A 677 -9.37 19.04 -16.70
CA PRO A 677 -9.05 20.41 -16.29
C PRO A 677 -10.20 21.34 -16.70
N ARG A 678 -10.61 22.21 -15.79
CA ARG A 678 -11.72 23.16 -15.98
C ARG A 678 -11.39 24.27 -16.97
#